data_AF-A0A7V7MQ08-F1
#
_entry.id   AF-A0A7V7MQ08-F1
#
_cell.length_a   1.000
_cell.length_b   1.000
_cell.length_c   1.000
_cell.angle_alpha   90.00
_cell.angle_beta   90.00
_cell.angle_gamma   90.00
#
_symmetry.space_group_name_H-M   'P 1'
#
loop_
_entity.id
_entity.type
_entity.pdbx_description
1 polymer ?
#
loop_
_entity_poly.entity_id
_entity_poly.type
_entity_poly.pdbx_seq_one_letter_code
_entity_poly.pdbx_strand_id
1 'polypeptide(L)'
;MWRSLLFAWLGWLGPVSVLFPAPQEEDPAVAASSPQETALQRGRQALEDGRLQAAEDLFRTAAWGRETRGAALAGLLQVAAAKSDPDQQALAALRLWWFQSNDRGLAKLDSDVRAALPRKDGAPAKLAKARASAVRTLLSATNRLPEKASLSRALWLAAATEVVAEGNPLLEQAGSQVGLWEQEDCRPDTVSVLRDAQHAVEQALAAGRYAEALAGARWLHGCAVQASFKHLKEEVPDLSAIRAAASAAMNRARFHLREQNLGFYSLKELGDLSPEEKAAASRRHEDWGRAAATDSPNGWYRVETVCGLTTLFACADAVENHHRRLARWFGRDPFENRPGTVRLVPHAHGLEAEGSPFWWAGGFQGGDTTTLQFTMSDRESLGRGLTHELTHRFDGALYPHGLPSWLVEGKAVYTAGAYRHEKDMETLGRYFGRGAAYATLNKGYHRPGPLRELIQGKQEEYRDNYSAGHALFSYLHTWMPPGEDRFLYRDALQDFMNRPPKGGAEAWFVGHFADGKEGRPQGLEAFCDRFGEFLHAFIAKEPPSWVGDYPNPGGRGAPRVFDTMTWPNLRRRVKPGLGEFHAGAMGRWLQSQGQEEKAIAMLEWARSRQDLGAEDLELLQRLYRREGKAGEATAVALERFRLGVGPAPDLSQSMGSLAAPHRALLKLWRAYRAEAEGYRGQGLLLTAGSLEAKASALARVLGLKEEFEEENADAVADCDPPVSLGQFGWETSTLGDTPSTGPWYVESDFLILGRSREEGATTDRSRSVAARPIFLHRQFPVQGSYSLHAQIFPQTTFVDFSIVLGFQGGNRYAEFRLSSGDWDYSTGRDAVEEVHGLRLQFGDGRMRDQALWGHRRRFDLPFEKTQAGPTSIEITLTVSGAGALFFVDGEAVAFLRNGDGQAFEGMLGFAVHRGAIRIQQPAFQRHHKFGDLHCDCLAWPEDWHPMRPSAWSWETMEGRRAVGLDLGPEGSFLVWVPYRGMPEEMSLEDAREIAAYQAFTGVRPAEEIPGGLPRRWLVAFPQPLMDAVEDPYALKTREPVAEYFVHPRHPGLDLWVDRSFAGELPLEREILGEPEDLLFFIDADGVIRAVDELDALVNWLRVRQGY
;
A
#
# COMPACT_ATOMS: atom_id res chain seq x y z
N MET A 1 53.08 14.39 -1.75
CA MET A 1 54.41 14.19 -1.14
C MET A 1 54.43 13.18 0.03
N TRP A 2 53.29 12.74 0.58
CA TRP A 2 53.21 11.63 1.56
C TRP A 2 52.76 10.27 0.96
N ARG A 3 52.54 10.18 -0.36
CA ARG A 3 52.20 8.92 -1.07
C ARG A 3 53.39 8.23 -1.75
N SER A 4 54.59 8.79 -1.65
CA SER A 4 55.79 8.28 -2.35
C SER A 4 56.83 7.63 -1.42
N LEU A 5 56.50 7.42 -0.14
CA LEU A 5 57.44 6.91 0.88
C LEU A 5 57.11 5.49 1.39
N LEU A 6 56.02 4.87 0.94
CA LEU A 6 55.64 3.51 1.41
C LEU A 6 56.12 2.37 0.50
N PHE A 7 56.67 2.66 -0.68
CA PHE A 7 57.04 1.65 -1.67
C PHE A 7 58.52 1.22 -1.67
N ALA A 8 59.32 1.71 -0.70
CA ALA A 8 60.78 1.54 -0.73
C ALA A 8 61.37 0.66 0.39
N TRP A 9 60.56 -0.11 1.15
CA TRP A 9 61.07 -0.78 2.36
C TRP A 9 60.83 -2.28 2.51
N LEU A 10 60.35 -3.01 1.49
CA LEU A 10 60.21 -4.47 1.58
C LEU A 10 60.71 -5.19 0.32
N GLY A 11 61.89 -4.80 -0.15
CA GLY A 11 62.67 -5.57 -1.12
C GLY A 11 64.06 -5.84 -0.57
N TRP A 12 64.23 -6.95 0.16
CA TRP A 12 65.46 -7.75 0.28
C TRP A 12 65.33 -8.76 1.42
N LEU A 13 64.96 -10.00 1.09
CA LEU A 13 65.56 -11.25 1.59
C LEU A 13 64.98 -12.38 0.74
N GLY A 14 65.84 -13.00 -0.07
CA GLY A 14 65.53 -14.15 -0.94
C GLY A 14 65.45 -15.48 -0.18
N PRO A 15 65.50 -16.63 -0.88
CA PRO A 15 64.36 -17.54 -0.98
C PRO A 15 64.54 -18.84 -0.16
N VAL A 16 63.42 -19.47 0.22
CA VAL A 16 63.36 -20.91 0.51
C VAL A 16 62.37 -21.53 -0.47
N SER A 17 62.91 -22.26 -1.44
CA SER A 17 62.16 -22.99 -2.46
C SER A 17 61.46 -24.20 -1.84
N VAL A 18 60.13 -24.17 -1.79
CA VAL A 18 59.32 -25.39 -1.71
C VAL A 18 58.49 -25.45 -2.99
N LEU A 19 58.82 -26.45 -3.81
CA LEU A 19 58.14 -26.80 -5.05
C LEU A 19 56.68 -27.15 -4.77
N PHE A 20 55.77 -26.25 -5.17
CA PHE A 20 54.38 -26.60 -5.49
C PHE A 20 54.17 -26.31 -6.98
N PRO A 21 53.46 -27.18 -7.72
CA PRO A 21 53.22 -26.98 -9.14
C PRO A 21 52.50 -25.64 -9.35
N ALA A 22 52.97 -24.87 -10.34
CA ALA A 22 52.32 -23.64 -10.75
C ALA A 22 50.84 -23.92 -11.05
N PRO A 23 49.89 -23.15 -10.51
CA PRO A 23 48.54 -23.15 -11.05
C PRO A 23 48.66 -22.76 -12.52
N GLN A 24 48.02 -23.53 -13.40
CA GLN A 24 47.81 -23.10 -14.77
C GLN A 24 47.21 -21.68 -14.69
N GLU A 25 47.77 -20.74 -15.44
CA GLU A 25 47.09 -19.49 -15.75
C GLU A 25 45.75 -19.88 -16.37
N GLU A 26 44.69 -19.82 -15.57
CA GLU A 26 43.33 -19.84 -16.08
C GLU A 26 43.21 -18.62 -16.99
N ASP A 27 42.89 -18.90 -18.25
CA ASP A 27 42.46 -17.93 -19.27
C ASP A 27 41.59 -16.85 -18.61
N PRO A 28 41.78 -15.55 -18.93
CA PRO A 28 40.93 -14.49 -18.39
C PRO A 28 39.48 -14.87 -18.66
N ALA A 29 38.73 -15.09 -17.57
CA ALA A 29 37.35 -15.57 -17.56
C ALA A 29 36.59 -15.03 -18.78
N VAL A 30 36.30 -15.92 -19.73
CA VAL A 30 35.32 -15.65 -20.78
C VAL A 30 34.06 -15.27 -20.02
N ALA A 31 33.68 -13.99 -20.05
CA ALA A 31 32.45 -13.53 -19.43
C ALA A 31 31.34 -14.43 -19.95
N ALA A 32 30.73 -15.21 -19.05
CA ALA A 32 29.66 -16.12 -19.44
C ALA A 32 28.59 -15.29 -20.17
N SER A 33 28.30 -15.65 -21.41
CA SER A 33 27.31 -14.95 -22.23
C SER A 33 25.97 -15.01 -21.52
N SER A 34 25.22 -13.91 -21.52
CA SER A 34 23.90 -13.90 -20.87
C SER A 34 22.98 -14.96 -21.48
N PRO A 35 22.00 -15.51 -20.74
CA PRO A 35 21.05 -16.49 -21.29
C PRO A 35 20.36 -16.02 -22.56
N GLN A 36 20.09 -14.71 -22.70
CA GLN A 36 19.50 -14.12 -23.90
C GLN A 36 20.48 -14.05 -25.08
N GLU A 37 21.77 -13.80 -24.84
CA GLU A 37 22.81 -13.88 -25.88
C GLU A 37 23.06 -15.33 -26.30
N THR A 38 23.10 -16.26 -25.35
CA THR A 38 23.16 -17.70 -25.65
C THR A 38 21.94 -18.13 -26.45
N ALA A 39 20.74 -17.67 -26.07
CA ALA A 39 19.51 -17.95 -26.83
C ALA A 39 19.58 -17.33 -28.23
N LEU A 40 20.10 -16.11 -28.38
CA LEU A 40 20.29 -15.47 -29.68
C LEU A 40 21.24 -16.26 -30.58
N GLN A 41 22.39 -16.69 -30.06
CA GLN A 41 23.38 -17.48 -30.80
C GLN A 41 22.81 -18.86 -31.17
N ARG A 42 22.19 -19.56 -30.22
CA ARG A 42 21.56 -20.86 -30.47
C ARG A 42 20.37 -20.75 -31.42
N GLY A 43 19.64 -19.63 -31.39
CA GLY A 43 18.54 -19.32 -32.31
C GLY A 43 19.04 -19.15 -33.73
N ARG A 44 20.15 -18.42 -33.93
CA ARG A 44 20.84 -18.32 -35.23
C ARG A 44 21.29 -19.68 -35.74
N GLN A 45 21.96 -20.47 -34.89
CA GLN A 45 22.38 -21.82 -35.27
C GLN A 45 21.18 -22.70 -35.62
N ALA A 46 20.10 -22.67 -34.82
CA ALA A 46 18.90 -23.45 -35.09
C ALA A 46 18.22 -23.01 -36.41
N LEU A 47 18.24 -21.72 -36.74
CA LEU A 47 17.74 -21.21 -38.01
C LEU A 47 18.59 -21.70 -39.18
N GLU A 48 19.92 -21.65 -39.07
CA GLU A 48 20.86 -22.18 -40.07
C GLU A 48 20.70 -23.69 -40.27
N ASP A 49 20.46 -24.43 -39.18
CA ASP A 49 20.20 -25.87 -39.20
C ASP A 49 18.79 -26.24 -39.72
N GLY A 50 17.94 -25.25 -40.04
CA GLY A 50 16.55 -25.48 -40.47
C GLY A 50 15.59 -25.92 -39.36
N ARG A 51 16.00 -25.83 -38.09
CA ARG A 51 15.17 -26.15 -36.91
C ARG A 51 14.29 -24.96 -36.52
N LEU A 52 13.34 -24.62 -37.38
CA LEU A 52 12.59 -23.36 -37.33
C LEU A 52 11.80 -23.14 -36.03
N GLN A 53 11.19 -24.18 -35.45
CA GLN A 53 10.46 -24.01 -34.18
C GLN A 53 11.40 -23.71 -33.01
N ALA A 54 12.49 -24.47 -32.89
CA ALA A 54 13.49 -24.23 -31.86
C ALA A 54 14.13 -22.84 -32.03
N ALA A 55 14.38 -22.40 -33.27
CA ALA A 55 14.85 -21.05 -33.55
C ALA A 55 13.85 -19.99 -33.09
N GLU A 56 12.55 -20.19 -33.34
CA GLU A 56 11.50 -19.29 -32.86
C GLU A 56 11.51 -19.16 -31.34
N ASP A 57 11.47 -20.27 -30.61
CA ASP A 57 11.43 -20.29 -29.15
C ASP A 57 12.67 -19.60 -28.54
N LEU A 58 13.84 -19.85 -29.15
CA LEU A 58 15.11 -19.24 -28.76
C LEU A 58 15.14 -17.73 -29.08
N PHE A 59 14.63 -17.29 -30.23
CA PHE A 59 14.54 -15.85 -30.52
C PHE A 59 13.48 -15.15 -29.65
N ARG A 60 12.35 -15.78 -29.31
CA ARG A 60 11.40 -15.23 -28.33
C ARG A 60 12.06 -15.03 -26.97
N THR A 61 12.84 -16.00 -26.52
CA THR A 61 13.65 -15.90 -25.28
C THR A 61 14.70 -14.79 -25.38
N ALA A 62 15.42 -14.70 -26.51
CA ALA A 62 16.41 -13.65 -26.74
C ALA A 62 15.80 -12.24 -26.82
N ALA A 63 14.54 -12.12 -27.24
CA ALA A 63 13.82 -10.84 -27.32
C ALA A 63 13.54 -10.21 -25.93
N TRP A 64 13.74 -10.98 -24.86
CA TRP A 64 13.65 -10.48 -23.49
C TRP A 64 14.81 -9.54 -23.17
N GLY A 65 16.00 -9.76 -23.72
CA GLY A 65 17.16 -8.91 -23.48
C GLY A 65 17.08 -7.61 -24.28
N ARG A 66 17.20 -6.45 -23.63
CA ARG A 66 17.13 -5.14 -24.31
C ARG A 66 18.16 -5.01 -25.45
N GLU A 67 19.38 -5.49 -25.23
CA GLU A 67 20.49 -5.42 -26.18
C GLU A 67 20.34 -6.43 -27.33
N THR A 68 19.80 -7.62 -27.03
CA THR A 68 19.57 -8.70 -28.00
C THR A 68 18.25 -8.54 -28.78
N ARG A 69 17.29 -7.75 -28.28
CA ARG A 69 15.92 -7.64 -28.82
C ARG A 69 15.87 -7.27 -30.30
N GLY A 70 16.69 -6.32 -30.73
CA GLY A 70 16.74 -5.92 -32.14
C GLY A 70 17.16 -7.07 -33.05
N ALA A 71 18.18 -7.84 -32.66
CA ALA A 71 18.65 -9.00 -33.41
C ALA A 71 17.68 -10.20 -33.30
N ALA A 72 17.04 -10.37 -32.15
CA ALA A 72 16.04 -11.42 -31.93
C ALA A 72 14.78 -11.20 -32.77
N LEU A 73 14.26 -9.96 -32.83
CA LEU A 73 13.13 -9.61 -33.70
C LEU A 73 13.47 -9.81 -35.19
N ALA A 74 14.71 -9.50 -35.58
CA ALA A 74 15.20 -9.82 -36.93
C ALA A 74 15.26 -11.33 -37.19
N GLY A 75 15.68 -12.13 -36.20
CA GLY A 75 15.64 -13.59 -36.26
C GLY A 75 14.22 -14.14 -36.38
N LEU A 76 13.25 -13.62 -35.62
CA LEU A 76 11.83 -14.00 -35.73
C LEU A 76 11.26 -13.70 -37.12
N LEU A 77 11.63 -12.56 -37.71
CA LEU A 77 11.26 -12.22 -39.09
C LEU A 77 11.82 -13.25 -40.09
N GLN A 78 13.08 -13.66 -39.92
CA GLN A 78 13.70 -14.66 -40.79
C GLN A 78 13.07 -16.06 -40.61
N VAL A 79 12.74 -16.45 -39.36
CA VAL A 79 12.03 -17.70 -39.08
C VAL A 79 10.65 -17.70 -39.74
N ALA A 80 9.88 -16.62 -39.61
CA ALA A 80 8.55 -16.50 -40.23
C ALA A 80 8.63 -16.57 -41.77
N ALA A 81 9.62 -15.88 -42.36
CA ALA A 81 9.88 -15.96 -43.79
C ALA A 81 10.25 -17.39 -44.23
N ALA A 82 11.06 -18.10 -43.45
CA ALA A 82 11.44 -19.49 -43.72
C ALA A 82 10.28 -20.48 -43.56
N LYS A 83 9.38 -20.25 -42.58
CA LYS A 83 8.13 -21.00 -42.39
C LYS A 83 7.09 -20.69 -43.47
N SER A 84 7.30 -19.67 -44.31
CA SER A 84 6.30 -19.14 -45.23
C SER A 84 5.00 -18.73 -44.51
N ASP A 85 5.14 -18.16 -43.30
CA ASP A 85 4.04 -17.63 -42.51
C ASP A 85 3.96 -16.10 -42.73
N PRO A 86 3.10 -15.63 -43.65
CA PRO A 86 3.06 -14.22 -44.02
C PRO A 86 2.58 -13.31 -42.87
N ASP A 87 1.81 -13.84 -41.92
CA ASP A 87 1.24 -13.04 -40.83
C ASP A 87 2.29 -12.83 -39.73
N GLN A 88 2.96 -13.89 -39.29
CA GLN A 88 4.12 -13.77 -38.39
C GLN A 88 5.24 -12.93 -39.01
N GLN A 89 5.43 -13.01 -40.33
CA GLN A 89 6.42 -12.21 -41.04
C GLN A 89 6.06 -10.72 -41.01
N ALA A 90 4.79 -10.37 -41.25
CA ALA A 90 4.31 -8.98 -41.17
C ALA A 90 4.38 -8.44 -39.73
N LEU A 91 3.96 -9.22 -38.73
CA LEU A 91 4.02 -8.86 -37.32
C LEU A 91 5.47 -8.65 -36.83
N ALA A 92 6.38 -9.56 -37.17
CA ALA A 92 7.81 -9.44 -36.82
C ALA A 92 8.44 -8.21 -37.49
N ALA A 93 8.10 -7.93 -38.76
CA ALA A 93 8.54 -6.72 -39.45
C ALA A 93 8.02 -5.45 -38.76
N LEU A 94 6.75 -5.41 -38.38
CA LEU A 94 6.13 -4.30 -37.65
C LEU A 94 6.85 -4.01 -36.33
N ARG A 95 7.04 -5.04 -35.49
CA ARG A 95 7.74 -4.93 -34.20
C ARG A 95 9.20 -4.51 -34.36
N LEU A 96 9.90 -5.04 -35.35
CA LEU A 96 11.30 -4.69 -35.64
C LEU A 96 11.43 -3.20 -36.03
N TRP A 97 10.55 -2.72 -36.92
CA TRP A 97 10.53 -1.31 -37.32
C TRP A 97 10.20 -0.39 -36.13
N TRP A 98 9.27 -0.78 -35.28
CA TRP A 98 8.95 -0.03 -34.07
C TRP A 98 10.13 0.05 -33.12
N PHE A 99 10.84 -1.06 -32.89
CA PHE A 99 11.99 -1.09 -31.99
C PHE A 99 13.21 -0.33 -32.52
N GLN A 100 13.56 -0.49 -33.80
CA GLN A 100 14.81 0.04 -34.38
C GLN A 100 14.70 1.45 -34.98
N SER A 101 13.50 2.01 -35.09
CA SER A 101 13.34 3.33 -35.71
C SER A 101 13.88 4.45 -34.81
N ASN A 102 14.53 5.43 -35.43
CA ASN A 102 15.00 6.63 -34.74
C ASN A 102 13.87 7.65 -34.48
N ASP A 103 14.23 8.82 -33.95
CA ASP A 103 13.36 9.97 -33.70
C ASP A 103 12.62 10.50 -34.96
N ARG A 104 12.99 10.04 -36.16
CA ARG A 104 12.35 10.34 -37.46
C ARG A 104 11.50 9.20 -38.00
N GLY A 105 11.44 8.06 -37.31
CA GLY A 105 10.75 6.86 -37.77
C GLY A 105 11.52 6.10 -38.85
N LEU A 106 12.85 6.26 -38.91
CA LEU A 106 13.72 5.58 -39.88
C LEU A 106 14.52 4.47 -39.17
N ALA A 107 14.50 3.25 -39.69
CA ALA A 107 15.30 2.13 -39.22
C ALA A 107 16.40 1.78 -40.22
N LYS A 108 17.59 1.42 -39.73
CA LYS A 108 18.68 0.90 -40.55
C LYS A 108 18.69 -0.62 -40.43
N LEU A 109 18.08 -1.29 -41.41
CA LEU A 109 18.02 -2.75 -41.46
C LEU A 109 19.20 -3.31 -42.27
N ASP A 110 19.76 -4.43 -41.82
CA ASP A 110 20.80 -5.19 -42.52
C ASP A 110 20.26 -5.84 -43.81
N SER A 111 21.17 -6.23 -44.73
CA SER A 111 20.79 -6.81 -46.03
C SER A 111 19.89 -8.03 -45.90
N ASP A 112 20.22 -8.90 -44.95
CA ASP A 112 19.58 -10.21 -44.81
C ASP A 112 18.20 -10.06 -44.17
N VAL A 113 18.04 -9.08 -43.28
CA VAL A 113 16.76 -8.66 -42.71
C VAL A 113 15.87 -8.04 -43.79
N ARG A 114 16.43 -7.19 -44.68
CA ARG A 114 15.67 -6.63 -45.81
C ARG A 114 15.21 -7.70 -46.78
N ALA A 115 16.01 -8.74 -47.01
CA ALA A 115 15.62 -9.86 -47.86
C ALA A 115 14.44 -10.66 -47.27
N ALA A 116 14.34 -10.70 -45.93
CA ALA A 116 13.24 -11.34 -45.20
C ALA A 116 12.00 -10.44 -45.01
N LEU A 117 12.00 -9.19 -45.47
CA LEU A 117 10.80 -8.34 -45.41
C LEU A 117 9.76 -8.75 -46.49
N PRO A 118 8.45 -8.55 -46.23
CA PRO A 118 7.45 -8.70 -47.27
C PRO A 118 7.69 -7.70 -48.40
N ARG A 119 7.91 -8.19 -49.64
CA ARG A 119 8.37 -7.37 -50.79
C ARG A 119 7.49 -6.17 -51.18
N LYS A 120 6.22 -6.14 -50.74
CA LYS A 120 5.23 -5.11 -51.10
C LYS A 120 4.72 -4.30 -49.91
N ASP A 121 5.21 -4.56 -48.71
CA ASP A 121 4.65 -3.97 -47.50
C ASP A 121 5.46 -2.77 -46.99
N GLY A 122 4.96 -1.57 -47.27
CA GLY A 122 5.52 -0.32 -46.76
C GLY A 122 4.86 0.19 -45.47
N ALA A 123 3.86 -0.52 -44.95
CA ALA A 123 3.08 -0.07 -43.79
C ALA A 123 3.92 0.06 -42.51
N PRO A 124 4.82 -0.89 -42.15
CA PRO A 124 5.67 -0.76 -40.96
C PRO A 124 6.48 0.53 -40.93
N ALA A 125 7.10 0.89 -42.05
CA ALA A 125 7.89 2.12 -42.17
C ALA A 125 7.02 3.39 -42.15
N LYS A 126 5.82 3.36 -42.76
CA LYS A 126 4.87 4.49 -42.71
C LYS A 126 4.36 4.72 -41.29
N LEU A 127 3.98 3.66 -40.58
CA LEU A 127 3.52 3.72 -39.19
C LEU A 127 4.63 4.20 -38.26
N ALA A 128 5.87 3.70 -38.39
CA ALA A 128 7.01 4.20 -37.61
C ALA A 128 7.23 5.71 -37.78
N LYS A 129 7.12 6.24 -39.02
CA LYS A 129 7.18 7.69 -39.29
C LYS A 129 6.01 8.45 -38.68
N ALA A 130 4.80 7.91 -38.75
CA ALA A 130 3.60 8.51 -38.16
C ALA A 130 3.73 8.59 -36.63
N ARG A 131 4.19 7.52 -35.98
CA ARG A 131 4.49 7.47 -34.54
C ARG A 131 5.51 8.51 -34.12
N ALA A 132 6.68 8.52 -34.77
CA ALA A 132 7.72 9.50 -34.49
C ALA A 132 7.23 10.95 -34.70
N SER A 133 6.39 11.18 -35.71
CA SER A 133 5.77 12.50 -35.94
C SER A 133 4.77 12.89 -34.84
N ALA A 134 4.00 11.94 -34.32
CA ALA A 134 3.09 12.18 -33.20
C ALA A 134 3.87 12.52 -31.92
N VAL A 135 4.91 11.75 -31.58
CA VAL A 135 5.80 12.03 -30.43
C VAL A 135 6.42 13.42 -30.54
N ARG A 136 6.97 13.81 -31.70
CA ARG A 136 7.50 15.17 -31.89
C ARG A 136 6.45 16.26 -31.71
N THR A 137 5.19 16.00 -32.10
CA THR A 137 4.09 16.95 -31.91
C THR A 137 3.75 17.10 -30.42
N LEU A 138 3.72 15.99 -29.69
CA LEU A 138 3.50 15.99 -28.23
C LEU A 138 4.64 16.72 -27.51
N LEU A 139 5.89 16.38 -27.80
CA LEU A 139 7.07 17.06 -27.25
C LEU A 139 7.06 18.56 -27.55
N SER A 140 6.70 18.94 -28.79
CA SER A 140 6.58 20.36 -29.14
C SER A 140 5.44 21.06 -28.39
N ALA A 141 4.38 20.35 -28.02
CA ALA A 141 3.30 20.92 -27.21
C ALA A 141 3.72 21.06 -25.75
N THR A 142 4.42 20.05 -25.20
CA THR A 142 5.03 20.11 -23.86
C THR A 142 6.00 21.28 -23.76
N ASN A 143 6.93 21.43 -24.70
CA ASN A 143 7.93 22.52 -24.70
C ASN A 143 7.31 23.92 -24.91
N ARG A 144 6.04 24.01 -25.29
CA ARG A 144 5.29 25.27 -25.44
C ARG A 144 4.36 25.54 -24.27
N LEU A 145 4.35 24.68 -23.25
CA LEU A 145 3.61 24.95 -22.03
C LEU A 145 4.18 26.24 -21.39
N PRO A 146 3.33 27.23 -21.07
CA PRO A 146 3.78 28.39 -20.31
C PRO A 146 4.31 27.96 -18.94
N GLU A 147 5.16 28.80 -18.34
CA GLU A 147 5.73 28.65 -16.99
C GLU A 147 4.67 28.57 -15.86
N LYS A 148 3.39 28.77 -16.19
CA LYS A 148 2.23 28.58 -15.29
C LYS A 148 1.15 27.71 -15.92
N ALA A 149 1.55 26.72 -16.70
CA ALA A 149 0.62 25.76 -17.29
C ALA A 149 -0.13 24.96 -16.22
N SER A 150 -1.36 24.58 -16.51
CA SER A 150 -2.08 23.59 -15.70
C SER A 150 -1.36 22.24 -15.74
N LEU A 151 -1.15 21.66 -14.56
CA LEU A 151 -0.57 20.33 -14.39
C LEU A 151 -1.44 19.25 -15.04
N SER A 152 -2.77 19.37 -15.01
CA SER A 152 -3.68 18.46 -15.74
C SER A 152 -3.33 18.32 -17.23
N ARG A 153 -2.94 19.42 -17.88
CA ARG A 153 -2.54 19.41 -19.29
C ARG A 153 -1.19 18.72 -19.50
N ALA A 154 -0.23 18.97 -18.62
CA ALA A 154 1.10 18.33 -18.68
C ALA A 154 0.99 16.81 -18.48
N LEU A 155 0.19 16.37 -17.51
CA LEU A 155 -0.01 14.94 -17.22
C LEU A 155 -0.68 14.21 -18.38
N TRP A 156 -1.68 14.82 -19.04
CA TRP A 156 -2.26 14.21 -20.25
C TRP A 156 -1.24 14.09 -21.40
N LEU A 157 -0.41 15.13 -21.63
CA LEU A 157 0.63 15.08 -22.65
C LEU A 157 1.69 14.01 -22.36
N ALA A 158 2.07 13.85 -21.09
CA ALA A 158 2.99 12.82 -20.64
C ALA A 158 2.42 11.41 -20.91
N ALA A 159 1.20 11.15 -20.43
CA ALA A 159 0.51 9.87 -20.65
C ALA A 159 0.34 9.55 -22.13
N ALA A 160 -0.06 10.54 -22.95
CA ALA A 160 -0.17 10.38 -24.39
C ALA A 160 1.17 10.07 -25.07
N THR A 161 2.25 10.69 -24.60
CA THR A 161 3.59 10.44 -25.14
C THR A 161 4.07 9.03 -24.82
N GLU A 162 3.83 8.55 -23.60
CA GLU A 162 4.17 7.19 -23.18
C GLU A 162 3.47 6.14 -24.07
N VAL A 163 2.16 6.28 -24.28
CA VAL A 163 1.38 5.34 -25.12
C VAL A 163 1.90 5.31 -26.57
N VAL A 164 2.28 6.45 -27.14
CA VAL A 164 2.79 6.49 -28.53
C VAL A 164 4.23 6.01 -28.64
N ALA A 165 5.05 6.23 -27.62
CA ALA A 165 6.47 5.88 -27.59
C ALA A 165 6.73 4.38 -27.33
N GLU A 166 5.76 3.67 -26.75
CA GLU A 166 5.86 2.28 -26.29
C GLU A 166 6.58 1.32 -27.27
N GLY A 167 7.57 0.58 -26.78
CA GLY A 167 8.30 -0.42 -27.55
C GLY A 167 9.41 0.14 -28.45
N ASN A 168 9.65 1.46 -28.41
CA ASN A 168 10.78 2.11 -29.06
C ASN A 168 11.68 2.79 -28.01
N PRO A 169 12.89 2.25 -27.75
CA PRO A 169 13.77 2.77 -26.70
C PRO A 169 14.15 4.26 -26.85
N LEU A 170 14.26 4.76 -28.08
CA LEU A 170 14.65 6.16 -28.35
C LEU A 170 13.47 7.11 -28.16
N LEU A 171 12.27 6.72 -28.59
CA LEU A 171 11.06 7.51 -28.36
C LEU A 171 10.65 7.47 -26.88
N GLU A 172 10.83 6.33 -26.19
CA GLU A 172 10.61 6.21 -24.75
C GLU A 172 11.55 7.13 -23.96
N GLN A 173 12.83 7.18 -24.36
CA GLN A 173 13.80 8.13 -23.77
C GLN A 173 13.42 9.59 -24.06
N ALA A 174 12.87 9.90 -25.23
CA ALA A 174 12.37 11.24 -25.52
C ALA A 174 11.10 11.55 -24.69
N GLY A 175 10.24 10.55 -24.49
CA GLY A 175 9.03 10.66 -23.68
C GLY A 175 9.30 10.82 -22.19
N SER A 176 10.36 10.19 -21.66
CA SER A 176 10.74 10.37 -20.25
C SER A 176 11.17 11.80 -19.94
N GLN A 177 11.64 12.57 -20.92
CA GLN A 177 11.88 14.01 -20.76
C GLN A 177 10.59 14.80 -20.52
N VAL A 178 9.44 14.31 -20.99
CA VAL A 178 8.12 14.90 -20.66
C VAL A 178 7.68 14.51 -19.25
N GLY A 179 7.99 13.28 -18.81
CA GLY A 179 7.76 12.82 -17.44
C GLY A 179 8.56 13.61 -16.41
N LEU A 180 9.79 14.02 -16.76
CA LEU A 180 10.66 14.85 -15.92
C LEU A 180 10.22 16.32 -15.78
N TRP A 181 9.17 16.79 -16.47
CA TRP A 181 8.44 18.03 -16.12
C TRP A 181 7.60 17.83 -14.83
N GLU A 182 8.14 17.05 -13.90
CA GLU A 182 7.49 16.56 -12.71
C GLU A 182 7.34 17.73 -11.75
N GLN A 183 6.09 18.20 -11.68
CA GLN A 183 5.50 18.98 -10.60
C GLN A 183 6.02 20.41 -10.40
N GLU A 184 7.32 20.68 -10.35
CA GLU A 184 7.87 21.97 -9.84
C GLU A 184 7.47 23.20 -10.67
N ASP A 185 7.61 23.15 -12.00
CA ASP A 185 7.29 24.29 -12.89
C ASP A 185 5.79 24.55 -13.07
N CYS A 186 4.93 23.59 -12.71
CA CYS A 186 3.47 23.71 -12.80
C CYS A 186 2.82 23.90 -11.41
N ARG A 187 3.60 24.07 -10.33
CA ARG A 187 3.03 24.31 -9.00
C ARG A 187 2.46 25.72 -8.91
N PRO A 188 1.27 25.90 -8.31
CA PRO A 188 0.85 27.23 -7.94
C PRO A 188 1.78 27.80 -6.85
N ASP A 189 1.85 29.12 -6.76
CA ASP A 189 2.52 29.82 -5.65
C ASP A 189 1.80 29.46 -4.34
N THR A 190 2.39 28.51 -3.61
CA THR A 190 1.78 27.91 -2.42
C THR A 190 1.50 28.94 -1.34
N VAL A 191 2.38 29.92 -1.15
CA VAL A 191 2.19 30.99 -0.15
C VAL A 191 1.03 31.89 -0.55
N SER A 192 0.94 32.27 -1.83
CA SER A 192 -0.16 33.09 -2.33
C SER A 192 -1.51 32.38 -2.17
N VAL A 193 -1.61 31.12 -2.60
CA VAL A 193 -2.87 30.36 -2.50
C VAL A 193 -3.28 30.13 -1.03
N LEU A 194 -2.33 29.91 -0.12
CA LEU A 194 -2.64 29.79 1.31
C LEU A 194 -3.11 31.12 1.94
N ARG A 195 -2.57 32.27 1.51
CA ARG A 195 -3.06 33.59 1.96
C ARG A 195 -4.49 33.86 1.46
N ASP A 196 -4.78 33.45 0.23
CA ASP A 196 -6.12 33.53 -0.33
C ASP A 196 -7.13 32.68 0.44
N ALA A 197 -6.72 31.47 0.85
CA ALA A 197 -7.52 30.61 1.71
C ALA A 197 -7.69 31.20 3.12
N GLN A 198 -6.64 31.78 3.70
CA GLN A 198 -6.70 32.50 4.97
C GLN A 198 -7.75 33.62 4.91
N HIS A 199 -7.73 34.44 3.86
CA HIS A 199 -8.70 35.52 3.71
C HIS A 199 -10.15 35.00 3.63
N ALA A 200 -10.39 33.90 2.90
CA ALA A 200 -11.71 33.28 2.84
C ALA A 200 -12.18 32.76 4.22
N VAL A 201 -11.27 32.20 5.03
CA VAL A 201 -11.56 31.77 6.41
C VAL A 201 -11.93 32.97 7.28
N GLU A 202 -11.18 34.07 7.17
CA GLU A 202 -11.47 35.31 7.90
C GLU A 202 -12.83 35.90 7.51
N GLN A 203 -13.18 35.86 6.22
CA GLN A 203 -14.50 36.29 5.75
C GLN A 203 -15.63 35.42 6.29
N ALA A 204 -15.47 34.09 6.31
CA ALA A 204 -16.45 33.18 6.90
C ALA A 204 -16.64 33.45 8.40
N LEU A 205 -15.53 33.68 9.13
CA LEU A 205 -15.56 34.01 10.55
C LEU A 205 -16.25 35.36 10.81
N ALA A 206 -15.94 36.39 10.01
CA ALA A 206 -16.56 37.71 10.11
C ALA A 206 -18.07 37.68 9.79
N ALA A 207 -18.50 36.78 8.91
CA ALA A 207 -19.89 36.57 8.55
C ALA A 207 -20.67 35.69 9.56
N GLY A 208 -20.04 35.25 10.66
CA GLY A 208 -20.68 34.36 11.65
C GLY A 208 -20.90 32.92 11.17
N ARG A 209 -20.27 32.53 10.04
CA ARG A 209 -20.34 31.16 9.49
C ARG A 209 -19.29 30.27 10.16
N TYR A 210 -19.42 30.07 11.47
CA TYR A 210 -18.39 29.46 12.31
C TYR A 210 -18.04 28.01 11.93
N ALA A 211 -19.02 27.21 11.53
CA ALA A 211 -18.78 25.83 11.06
C ALA A 211 -17.87 25.81 9.82
N GLU A 212 -18.16 26.67 8.85
CA GLU A 212 -17.38 26.80 7.61
C GLU A 212 -15.98 27.38 7.89
N ALA A 213 -15.89 28.38 8.77
CA ALA A 213 -14.62 28.94 9.20
C ALA A 213 -13.74 27.91 9.91
N LEU A 214 -14.32 27.06 10.77
CA LEU A 214 -13.60 25.98 11.44
C LEU A 214 -13.07 24.96 10.43
N ALA A 215 -13.91 24.52 9.48
CA ALA A 215 -13.51 23.56 8.45
C ALA A 215 -12.32 24.10 7.62
N GLY A 216 -12.41 25.34 7.10
CA GLY A 216 -11.32 25.95 6.34
C GLY A 216 -10.06 26.18 7.19
N ALA A 217 -10.21 26.70 8.41
CA ALA A 217 -9.06 26.97 9.28
C ALA A 217 -8.30 25.70 9.66
N ARG A 218 -8.98 24.56 9.83
CA ARG A 218 -8.35 23.26 10.07
C ARG A 218 -7.44 22.83 8.92
N TRP A 219 -7.93 22.89 7.69
CA TRP A 219 -7.14 22.50 6.51
C TRP A 219 -5.95 23.43 6.30
N LEU A 220 -6.16 24.73 6.52
CA LEU A 220 -5.09 25.73 6.47
C LEU A 220 -4.02 25.46 7.54
N HIS A 221 -4.44 25.17 8.77
CA HIS A 221 -3.55 24.84 9.87
C HIS A 221 -2.77 23.56 9.59
N GLY A 222 -3.42 22.52 9.05
CA GLY A 222 -2.78 21.27 8.65
C GLY A 222 -1.67 21.47 7.60
N CYS A 223 -1.93 22.25 6.55
CA CYS A 223 -0.90 22.67 5.59
C CYS A 223 0.29 23.35 6.28
N ALA A 224 0.03 24.30 7.18
CA ALA A 224 1.08 25.07 7.84
C ALA A 224 1.85 24.24 8.91
N VAL A 225 1.21 23.23 9.49
CA VAL A 225 1.85 22.27 10.41
C VAL A 225 2.82 21.37 9.65
N GLN A 226 2.44 20.89 8.46
CA GLN A 226 3.33 20.10 7.62
C GLN A 226 4.66 20.81 7.38
N ALA A 227 4.62 22.12 7.13
CA ALA A 227 5.81 22.94 6.94
C ALA A 227 6.81 22.93 8.12
N SER A 228 6.35 22.58 9.33
CA SER A 228 7.19 22.47 10.53
C SER A 228 7.82 21.09 10.74
N PHE A 229 7.45 20.09 9.93
CA PHE A 229 8.06 18.77 10.06
C PHE A 229 9.51 18.80 9.60
N LYS A 230 10.39 18.33 10.49
CA LYS A 230 11.79 18.16 10.14
C LYS A 230 11.92 17.25 8.93
N HIS A 231 12.81 17.64 8.03
CA HIS A 231 13.23 16.90 6.85
C HIS A 231 12.26 16.84 5.67
N LEU A 232 11.16 17.61 5.58
CA LEU A 232 10.30 17.60 4.37
C LEU A 232 11.12 17.48 3.07
N LYS A 233 10.62 16.73 2.09
CA LYS A 233 11.38 16.35 0.88
C LYS A 233 11.88 17.57 0.05
N GLU A 234 11.38 18.75 0.35
CA GLU A 234 11.57 19.99 -0.38
C GLU A 234 11.88 21.15 0.57
N GLU A 235 12.41 22.24 0.01
CA GLU A 235 12.54 23.51 0.72
C GLU A 235 11.14 24.10 0.96
N VAL A 236 10.92 24.60 2.18
CA VAL A 236 9.58 24.94 2.67
C VAL A 236 9.53 26.43 3.00
N PRO A 237 8.51 27.18 2.53
CA PRO A 237 8.34 28.56 2.94
C PRO A 237 8.01 28.65 4.44
N ASP A 238 8.36 29.76 5.08
CA ASP A 238 7.91 30.04 6.45
C ASP A 238 6.40 30.31 6.47
N LEU A 239 5.65 29.36 7.04
CA LEU A 239 4.19 29.42 7.21
C LEU A 239 3.76 29.73 8.65
N SER A 240 4.67 30.19 9.51
CA SER A 240 4.39 30.45 10.95
C SER A 240 3.23 31.43 11.17
N ALA A 241 3.18 32.52 10.39
CA ALA A 241 2.10 33.51 10.47
C ALA A 241 0.75 32.92 10.05
N ILE A 242 0.71 32.13 8.97
CA ILE A 242 -0.50 31.44 8.50
C ILE A 242 -0.96 30.43 9.55
N ARG A 243 -0.03 29.67 10.15
CA ARG A 243 -0.34 28.73 11.24
C ARG A 243 -0.98 29.44 12.44
N ALA A 244 -0.41 30.57 12.86
CA ALA A 244 -0.94 31.34 13.98
C ALA A 244 -2.34 31.90 13.68
N ALA A 245 -2.55 32.44 12.47
CA ALA A 245 -3.86 32.95 12.04
C ALA A 245 -4.92 31.84 11.97
N ALA A 246 -4.58 30.69 11.38
CA ALA A 246 -5.46 29.53 11.29
C ALA A 246 -5.82 28.99 12.69
N SER A 247 -4.84 28.84 13.58
CA SER A 247 -5.07 28.43 14.98
C SER A 247 -5.99 29.40 15.73
N ALA A 248 -5.78 30.71 15.56
CA ALA A 248 -6.65 31.73 16.14
C ALA A 248 -8.09 31.66 15.61
N ALA A 249 -8.26 31.46 14.30
CA ALA A 249 -9.58 31.28 13.67
C ALA A 249 -10.28 30.01 14.16
N MET A 250 -9.56 28.88 14.26
CA MET A 250 -10.08 27.63 14.83
C MET A 250 -10.59 27.82 16.26
N ASN A 251 -9.81 28.48 17.12
CA ASN A 251 -10.17 28.70 18.52
C ASN A 251 -11.42 29.59 18.65
N ARG A 252 -11.52 30.67 17.86
CA ARG A 252 -12.70 31.55 17.84
C ARG A 252 -13.95 30.82 17.33
N ALA A 253 -13.82 30.07 16.24
CA ALA A 253 -14.94 29.31 15.67
C ALA A 253 -15.45 28.24 16.65
N ARG A 254 -14.53 27.49 17.28
CA ARG A 254 -14.87 26.49 18.32
C ARG A 254 -15.57 27.10 19.51
N PHE A 255 -15.11 28.27 19.98
CA PHE A 255 -15.76 28.98 21.08
C PHE A 255 -17.24 29.22 20.78
N HIS A 256 -17.56 29.80 19.62
CA HIS A 256 -18.95 30.06 19.23
C HIS A 256 -19.77 28.80 18.93
N LEU A 257 -19.19 27.78 18.30
CA LEU A 257 -19.89 26.52 18.05
C LEU A 257 -20.25 25.80 19.37
N ARG A 258 -19.39 25.91 20.38
CA ARG A 258 -19.67 25.38 21.73
C ARG A 258 -20.83 26.11 22.40
N GLU A 259 -20.93 27.44 22.25
CA GLU A 259 -22.08 28.21 22.76
C GLU A 259 -23.41 27.78 22.12
N GLN A 260 -23.39 27.30 20.87
CA GLN A 260 -24.57 26.82 20.17
C GLN A 260 -24.99 25.40 20.58
N ASN A 261 -24.11 24.65 21.25
CA ASN A 261 -24.29 23.27 21.69
C ASN A 261 -24.77 22.30 20.58
N LEU A 262 -24.45 22.58 19.32
CA LEU A 262 -24.82 21.74 18.18
C LEU A 262 -23.99 20.45 18.18
N GLY A 263 -24.66 19.30 18.00
CA GLY A 263 -24.01 17.99 17.98
C GLY A 263 -23.60 17.46 19.36
N PHE A 264 -24.07 18.09 20.44
CA PHE A 264 -23.89 17.56 21.79
C PHE A 264 -24.94 16.49 22.10
N TYR A 265 -24.47 15.39 22.66
CA TYR A 265 -25.28 14.31 23.21
C TYR A 265 -24.89 14.10 24.67
N SER A 266 -25.85 13.80 25.52
CA SER A 266 -25.56 13.24 26.84
C SER A 266 -25.09 11.79 26.70
N LEU A 267 -24.29 11.33 27.66
CA LEU A 267 -23.83 9.94 27.67
C LEU A 267 -24.98 8.94 27.73
N LYS A 268 -26.09 9.31 28.37
CA LYS A 268 -27.32 8.52 28.41
C LYS A 268 -27.98 8.44 27.03
N GLU A 269 -28.15 9.58 26.33
CA GLU A 269 -28.70 9.58 24.97
C GLU A 269 -27.86 8.69 24.05
N LEU A 270 -26.52 8.78 24.10
CA LEU A 270 -25.65 7.90 23.34
C LEU A 270 -25.80 6.42 23.71
N GLY A 271 -26.05 6.10 24.99
CA GLY A 271 -26.31 4.74 25.44
C GLY A 271 -27.66 4.20 24.99
N ASP A 272 -28.66 5.07 24.89
CA ASP A 272 -30.05 4.73 24.55
C ASP A 272 -30.27 4.58 23.02
N LEU A 273 -29.43 5.22 22.19
CA LEU A 273 -29.50 5.09 20.73
C LEU A 273 -29.19 3.65 20.30
N SER A 274 -30.06 3.10 19.45
CA SER A 274 -29.76 1.85 18.75
C SER A 274 -28.55 2.05 17.84
N PRO A 275 -27.86 0.97 17.45
CA PRO A 275 -26.73 1.14 16.57
C PRO A 275 -27.14 1.67 15.17
N GLU A 276 -28.41 1.47 14.74
CA GLU A 276 -28.98 2.03 13.49
C GLU A 276 -28.99 3.57 13.57
N GLU A 277 -29.46 4.05 14.71
CA GLU A 277 -29.62 5.47 14.96
C GLU A 277 -28.26 6.14 15.11
N LYS A 278 -27.28 5.45 15.74
CA LYS A 278 -25.89 5.91 15.81
C LYS A 278 -25.28 6.06 14.43
N ALA A 279 -25.41 5.06 13.57
CA ALA A 279 -24.91 5.11 12.20
C ALA A 279 -25.50 6.25 11.38
N ALA A 280 -26.83 6.40 11.42
CA ALA A 280 -27.53 7.47 10.71
C ALA A 280 -27.15 8.86 11.26
N ALA A 281 -26.96 8.98 12.57
CA ALA A 281 -26.52 10.22 13.20
C ALA A 281 -25.05 10.53 12.90
N SER A 282 -24.16 9.55 12.90
CA SER A 282 -22.72 9.69 12.58
C SER A 282 -22.53 10.40 11.24
N ARG A 283 -23.31 10.06 10.20
CA ARG A 283 -23.29 10.71 8.88
C ARG A 283 -23.53 12.22 8.92
N ARG A 284 -24.27 12.72 9.92
CA ARG A 284 -24.53 14.16 10.10
C ARG A 284 -23.37 14.90 10.78
N HIS A 285 -22.43 14.15 11.37
CA HIS A 285 -21.33 14.64 12.20
C HIS A 285 -19.94 14.30 11.64
N GLU A 286 -19.84 13.94 10.35
CA GLU A 286 -18.58 13.63 9.66
C GLU A 286 -17.70 14.88 9.42
N ASP A 287 -18.25 16.08 9.60
CA ASP A 287 -17.56 17.36 9.46
C ASP A 287 -17.32 18.03 10.82
N TRP A 288 -16.14 18.62 10.99
CA TRP A 288 -15.75 19.24 12.27
C TRP A 288 -16.49 20.52 12.62
N GLY A 289 -17.09 21.20 11.65
CA GLY A 289 -18.05 22.27 11.87
C GLY A 289 -19.34 21.78 12.54
N ARG A 290 -19.57 20.47 12.57
CA ARG A 290 -20.69 19.79 13.23
C ARG A 290 -20.24 18.55 14.01
N ALA A 291 -19.02 18.54 14.55
CA ALA A 291 -18.49 17.39 15.28
C ALA A 291 -19.44 16.96 16.41
N ALA A 292 -19.56 15.65 16.60
CA ALA A 292 -20.31 15.12 17.72
C ALA A 292 -19.51 15.31 19.02
N ALA A 293 -20.21 15.60 20.11
CA ALA A 293 -19.59 15.81 21.41
C ALA A 293 -20.42 15.25 22.56
N THR A 294 -19.75 14.87 23.65
CA THR A 294 -20.36 14.50 24.93
C THR A 294 -19.38 14.87 26.04
N ASP A 295 -19.90 15.00 27.26
CA ASP A 295 -19.06 15.01 28.45
C ASP A 295 -18.93 13.58 29.00
N SER A 296 -17.81 13.30 29.66
CA SER A 296 -17.57 12.07 30.42
C SER A 296 -18.44 12.02 31.69
N PRO A 297 -18.62 10.86 32.36
CA PRO A 297 -19.60 10.68 33.43
C PRO A 297 -19.57 11.73 34.56
N ASN A 298 -18.39 12.18 34.97
CA ASN A 298 -18.20 13.20 36.02
C ASN A 298 -17.82 14.58 35.44
N GLY A 299 -17.91 14.76 34.12
CA GLY A 299 -17.56 16.01 33.44
C GLY A 299 -16.06 16.34 33.48
N TRP A 300 -15.19 15.37 33.75
CA TRP A 300 -13.74 15.58 33.79
C TRP A 300 -13.15 15.81 32.40
N TYR A 301 -13.83 15.32 31.37
CA TYR A 301 -13.44 15.45 29.98
C TYR A 301 -14.65 15.78 29.11
N ARG A 302 -14.45 16.71 28.17
CA ARG A 302 -15.28 16.83 26.98
C ARG A 302 -14.65 16.00 25.86
N VAL A 303 -15.42 15.12 25.23
CA VAL A 303 -14.98 14.34 24.07
C VAL A 303 -15.62 14.92 22.80
N GLU A 304 -14.82 15.16 21.77
CA GLU A 304 -15.25 15.67 20.46
C GLU A 304 -14.74 14.75 19.35
N THR A 305 -15.59 14.38 18.38
CA THR A 305 -15.15 13.51 17.29
C THR A 305 -15.97 13.65 16.00
N VAL A 306 -15.33 13.28 14.89
CA VAL A 306 -15.96 13.00 13.58
C VAL A 306 -15.81 11.53 13.18
N CYS A 307 -15.29 10.70 14.08
CA CYS A 307 -15.15 9.26 13.88
C CYS A 307 -16.51 8.57 13.83
N GLY A 308 -17.46 9.03 14.65
CA GLY A 308 -18.82 8.51 14.78
C GLY A 308 -19.25 8.37 16.24
N LEU A 309 -20.54 8.10 16.46
CA LEU A 309 -21.13 8.11 17.80
C LEU A 309 -20.75 6.90 18.67
N THR A 310 -20.40 5.76 18.06
CA THR A 310 -19.94 4.59 18.82
C THR A 310 -18.57 4.86 19.42
N THR A 311 -17.67 5.45 18.64
CA THR A 311 -16.35 5.93 19.09
C THR A 311 -16.49 7.02 20.15
N LEU A 312 -17.41 7.97 19.96
CA LEU A 312 -17.70 9.03 20.95
C LEU A 312 -18.08 8.44 22.31
N PHE A 313 -19.04 7.51 22.32
CA PHE A 313 -19.52 6.84 23.52
C PHE A 313 -18.40 6.04 24.19
N ALA A 314 -17.69 5.20 23.43
CA ALA A 314 -16.63 4.35 23.96
C ALA A 314 -15.51 5.16 24.64
N CYS A 315 -15.12 6.27 24.03
CA CYS A 315 -14.10 7.14 24.61
C CYS A 315 -14.58 7.85 25.88
N ALA A 316 -15.78 8.43 25.86
CA ALA A 316 -16.32 9.17 27.00
C ALA A 316 -16.54 8.28 28.23
N ASP A 317 -16.99 7.04 28.00
CA ASP A 317 -17.17 6.02 29.05
C ASP A 317 -15.82 5.55 29.65
N ALA A 318 -14.77 5.44 28.84
CA ALA A 318 -13.49 4.90 29.28
C ALA A 318 -12.51 5.94 29.84
N VAL A 319 -12.50 7.18 29.35
CA VAL A 319 -11.44 8.17 29.62
C VAL A 319 -11.18 8.42 31.12
N GLU A 320 -12.23 8.46 31.93
CA GLU A 320 -12.10 8.68 33.38
C GLU A 320 -11.50 7.48 34.12
N ASN A 321 -11.63 6.26 33.59
CA ASN A 321 -10.94 5.09 34.16
C ASN A 321 -9.43 5.22 33.99
N HIS A 322 -8.99 5.62 32.79
CA HIS A 322 -7.59 5.88 32.47
C HIS A 322 -7.03 7.03 33.30
N HIS A 323 -7.78 8.14 33.44
CA HIS A 323 -7.41 9.23 34.32
C HIS A 323 -7.20 8.76 35.76
N ARG A 324 -8.17 8.04 36.34
CA ARG A 324 -8.09 7.57 37.73
C ARG A 324 -6.91 6.62 37.95
N ARG A 325 -6.64 5.74 36.99
CA ARG A 325 -5.44 4.87 37.02
C ARG A 325 -4.17 5.70 37.09
N LEU A 326 -4.06 6.74 36.26
CA LEU A 326 -2.91 7.65 36.27
C LEU A 326 -2.82 8.45 37.58
N ALA A 327 -3.92 9.00 38.07
CA ALA A 327 -3.95 9.71 39.35
C ALA A 327 -3.45 8.83 40.51
N ARG A 328 -3.84 7.55 40.53
CA ARG A 328 -3.31 6.56 41.49
C ARG A 328 -1.82 6.30 41.29
N TRP A 329 -1.40 6.10 40.04
CA TRP A 329 0.00 5.84 39.69
C TRP A 329 0.93 7.00 40.06
N PHE A 330 0.52 8.24 39.79
CA PHE A 330 1.23 9.46 40.17
C PHE A 330 1.06 9.82 41.66
N GLY A 331 0.16 9.15 42.38
CA GLY A 331 -0.17 9.41 43.78
C GLY A 331 -0.97 10.68 44.05
N ARG A 332 -1.33 11.45 43.00
CA ARG A 332 -2.18 12.66 43.09
C ARG A 332 -2.80 13.01 41.73
N ASP A 333 -3.95 13.69 41.77
CA ASP A 333 -4.59 14.31 40.60
C ASP A 333 -4.30 15.83 40.59
N PRO A 334 -3.53 16.36 39.63
CA PRO A 334 -3.26 17.79 39.52
C PRO A 334 -4.34 18.59 38.77
N PHE A 335 -5.47 17.97 38.39
CA PHE A 335 -6.50 18.56 37.53
C PHE A 335 -7.86 18.76 38.20
N GLU A 336 -7.92 18.75 39.53
CA GLU A 336 -9.15 19.06 40.26
C GLU A 336 -9.76 20.40 39.75
N ASN A 337 -11.01 20.36 39.28
CA ASN A 337 -11.73 21.48 38.66
C ASN A 337 -11.12 22.04 37.36
N ARG A 338 -10.24 21.28 36.70
CA ARG A 338 -9.61 21.63 35.42
C ARG A 338 -9.93 20.56 34.37
N PRO A 339 -11.12 20.62 33.74
CA PRO A 339 -11.56 19.61 32.78
C PRO A 339 -10.65 19.57 31.55
N GLY A 340 -10.43 18.36 31.02
CA GLY A 340 -9.70 18.13 29.78
C GLY A 340 -10.61 18.13 28.55
N THR A 341 -10.01 18.15 27.35
CA THR A 341 -10.71 17.84 26.10
C THR A 341 -10.03 16.67 25.43
N VAL A 342 -10.80 15.69 24.94
CA VAL A 342 -10.31 14.62 24.06
C VAL A 342 -10.88 14.84 22.66
N ARG A 343 -10.02 14.82 21.64
CA ARG A 343 -10.41 14.86 20.23
C ARG A 343 -10.00 13.58 19.53
N LEU A 344 -10.95 12.93 18.86
CA LEU A 344 -10.68 11.74 18.08
C LEU A 344 -10.83 12.05 16.60
N VAL A 345 -9.77 11.80 15.83
CA VAL A 345 -9.73 11.96 14.38
C VAL A 345 -9.60 10.59 13.69
N PRO A 346 -10.23 10.38 12.53
CA PRO A 346 -10.14 9.10 11.83
C PRO A 346 -8.78 8.88 11.16
N HIS A 347 -8.06 9.96 10.83
CA HIS A 347 -6.88 9.90 9.95
C HIS A 347 -5.75 10.80 10.44
N ALA A 348 -4.52 10.46 10.06
CA ALA A 348 -3.32 11.21 10.42
C ALA A 348 -3.33 12.67 9.93
N HIS A 349 -3.96 13.00 8.79
CA HIS A 349 -4.11 14.40 8.39
C HIS A 349 -5.07 15.17 9.31
N GLY A 350 -5.99 14.47 9.99
CA GLY A 350 -6.79 15.05 11.06
C GLY A 350 -5.93 15.49 12.25
N LEU A 351 -4.89 14.72 12.61
CA LEU A 351 -3.93 15.08 13.66
C LEU A 351 -3.13 16.33 13.26
N GLU A 352 -2.71 16.42 12.01
CA GLU A 352 -2.02 17.62 11.51
C GLU A 352 -2.90 18.87 11.56
N ALA A 353 -4.16 18.73 11.16
CA ALA A 353 -5.13 19.82 11.25
C ALA A 353 -5.34 20.27 12.71
N GLU A 354 -5.16 19.39 13.69
CA GLU A 354 -5.19 19.72 15.12
C GLU A 354 -3.86 20.26 15.66
N GLY A 355 -2.76 20.16 14.91
CA GLY A 355 -1.45 20.69 15.32
C GLY A 355 -0.40 19.66 15.72
N SER A 356 -0.52 18.41 15.26
CA SER A 356 0.44 17.35 15.58
C SER A 356 1.89 17.81 15.39
N PRO A 357 2.80 17.54 16.36
CA PRO A 357 4.21 17.89 16.23
C PRO A 357 4.96 17.01 15.23
N PHE A 358 4.44 15.81 14.94
CA PHE A 358 5.05 14.84 14.03
C PHE A 358 4.01 14.22 13.10
N TRP A 359 4.40 13.92 11.85
CA TRP A 359 3.51 13.29 10.87
C TRP A 359 3.20 11.82 11.19
N TRP A 360 4.06 11.13 11.94
CA TRP A 360 3.91 9.71 12.33
C TRP A 360 3.19 9.52 13.66
N ALA A 361 2.84 10.60 14.36
CA ALA A 361 2.22 10.50 15.67
C ALA A 361 0.86 9.78 15.58
N GLY A 362 0.60 8.84 16.49
CA GLY A 362 -0.75 8.26 16.67
C GLY A 362 -1.66 9.12 17.56
N GLY A 363 -1.07 10.11 18.24
CA GLY A 363 -1.70 10.98 19.20
C GLY A 363 -0.75 12.09 19.64
N PHE A 364 -1.28 13.13 20.26
CA PHE A 364 -0.46 14.11 20.98
C PHE A 364 -1.27 14.81 22.08
N GLN A 365 -0.56 15.28 23.10
CA GLN A 365 -1.09 16.13 24.16
C GLN A 365 -0.67 17.60 23.96
N GLY A 366 -1.64 18.50 23.84
CA GLY A 366 -1.45 19.95 23.79
C GLY A 366 -2.17 20.66 24.93
N GLY A 367 -1.45 21.01 26.01
CA GLY A 367 -2.06 21.62 27.20
C GLY A 367 -3.05 20.66 27.87
N ASP A 368 -4.34 21.03 27.93
CA ASP A 368 -5.43 20.16 28.41
C ASP A 368 -6.17 19.42 27.29
N THR A 369 -5.71 19.50 26.04
CA THR A 369 -6.31 18.80 24.90
C THR A 369 -5.49 17.58 24.53
N THR A 370 -6.10 16.40 24.66
CA THR A 370 -5.61 15.14 24.11
C THR A 370 -6.19 14.97 22.71
N THR A 371 -5.36 14.75 21.70
CA THR A 371 -5.84 14.39 20.35
C THR A 371 -5.31 13.03 19.96
N LEU A 372 -6.18 12.12 19.52
CA LEU A 372 -5.80 10.77 19.09
C LEU A 372 -6.32 10.50 17.68
N GLN A 373 -5.47 9.84 16.88
CA GLN A 373 -5.94 9.13 15.71
C GLN A 373 -6.52 7.80 16.16
N PHE A 374 -7.77 7.56 15.80
CA PHE A 374 -8.43 6.31 16.11
C PHE A 374 -8.73 5.52 14.83
N THR A 375 -7.80 4.63 14.50
CA THR A 375 -7.90 3.64 13.41
C THR A 375 -7.84 2.19 13.93
N MET A 376 -7.74 2.01 15.25
CA MET A 376 -7.58 0.72 15.92
C MET A 376 -8.94 0.26 16.43
N SER A 377 -9.51 -0.76 15.80
CA SER A 377 -10.86 -1.26 16.13
C SER A 377 -10.84 -2.18 17.35
N ASP A 378 -10.57 -1.62 18.54
CA ASP A 378 -11.05 -2.11 19.83
C ASP A 378 -10.86 -1.10 20.97
N ARG A 379 -11.67 -1.27 22.02
CA ARG A 379 -11.72 -0.38 23.19
C ARG A 379 -10.40 -0.36 23.96
N GLU A 380 -9.73 -1.49 24.06
CA GLU A 380 -8.46 -1.61 24.78
C GLU A 380 -7.36 -0.79 24.11
N SER A 381 -7.27 -0.84 22.79
CA SER A 381 -6.32 -0.06 21.99
C SER A 381 -6.60 1.44 22.10
N LEU A 382 -7.87 1.85 22.07
CA LEU A 382 -8.28 3.23 22.38
C LEU A 382 -7.78 3.63 23.77
N GLY A 383 -8.01 2.77 24.77
CA GLY A 383 -7.59 2.99 26.13
C GLY A 383 -6.08 3.11 26.30
N ARG A 384 -5.29 2.34 25.53
CA ARG A 384 -3.82 2.41 25.56
C ARG A 384 -3.34 3.74 24.98
N GLY A 385 -3.93 4.18 23.87
CA GLY A 385 -3.69 5.50 23.30
C GLY A 385 -4.04 6.63 24.26
N LEU A 386 -5.22 6.56 24.90
CA LEU A 386 -5.66 7.54 25.91
C LEU A 386 -4.70 7.58 27.10
N THR A 387 -4.32 6.42 27.63
CA THR A 387 -3.39 6.35 28.77
C THR A 387 -2.04 6.96 28.41
N HIS A 388 -1.52 6.68 27.20
CA HIS A 388 -0.26 7.24 26.72
C HIS A 388 -0.29 8.78 26.72
N GLU A 389 -1.29 9.38 26.06
CA GLU A 389 -1.36 10.84 25.94
C GLU A 389 -1.73 11.54 27.25
N LEU A 390 -2.58 10.92 28.07
CA LEU A 390 -2.92 11.45 29.38
C LEU A 390 -1.70 11.44 30.31
N THR A 391 -0.77 10.49 30.18
CA THR A 391 0.50 10.53 30.92
C THR A 391 1.28 11.81 30.61
N HIS A 392 1.30 12.26 29.35
CA HIS A 392 1.91 13.54 28.98
C HIS A 392 1.20 14.74 29.63
N ARG A 393 -0.13 14.67 29.78
CA ARG A 393 -0.91 15.70 30.49
C ARG A 393 -0.46 15.79 31.94
N PHE A 394 -0.43 14.66 32.65
CA PHE A 394 0.03 14.56 34.03
C PHE A 394 1.47 15.06 34.18
N ASP A 395 2.37 14.67 33.27
CA ASP A 395 3.75 15.11 33.30
C ASP A 395 3.91 16.62 33.20
N GLY A 396 3.21 17.25 32.26
CA GLY A 396 3.23 18.71 32.09
C GLY A 396 2.69 19.46 33.31
N ALA A 397 1.79 18.86 34.08
CA ALA A 397 1.24 19.46 35.29
C ALA A 397 2.11 19.22 36.54
N LEU A 398 2.76 18.07 36.63
CA LEU A 398 3.49 17.62 37.83
C LEU A 398 4.96 18.03 37.83
N TYR A 399 5.58 18.18 36.65
CA TYR A 399 7.01 18.45 36.50
C TYR A 399 7.25 19.76 35.74
N PRO A 400 7.14 20.92 36.42
CA PRO A 400 7.13 22.24 35.78
C PRO A 400 8.46 22.64 35.11
N HIS A 401 9.56 21.96 35.44
CA HIS A 401 10.86 22.16 34.79
C HIS A 401 11.04 21.35 33.51
N GLY A 402 10.02 20.57 33.12
CA GLY A 402 10.07 19.64 32.01
C GLY A 402 10.85 18.36 32.34
N LEU A 403 10.57 17.30 31.58
CA LEU A 403 11.29 16.04 31.63
C LEU A 403 11.98 15.80 30.28
N PRO A 404 13.12 15.08 30.24
CA PRO A 404 13.78 14.76 28.98
C PRO A 404 12.91 13.80 28.15
N SER A 405 12.97 13.91 26.81
CA SER A 405 12.09 13.17 25.89
C SER A 405 12.11 11.65 26.09
N TRP A 406 13.26 11.05 26.40
CA TRP A 406 13.36 9.60 26.65
C TRP A 406 12.53 9.16 27.86
N LEU A 407 12.39 10.04 28.85
CA LEU A 407 11.66 9.76 30.08
C LEU A 407 10.16 10.02 29.91
N VAL A 408 9.80 11.11 29.23
CA VAL A 408 8.41 11.46 28.88
C VAL A 408 7.78 10.34 28.07
N GLU A 409 8.39 9.98 26.93
CA GLU A 409 7.87 8.92 26.06
C GLU A 409 8.00 7.54 26.69
N GLY A 410 9.11 7.25 27.37
CA GLY A 410 9.33 5.95 27.99
C GLY A 410 8.31 5.60 29.07
N LYS A 411 7.92 6.59 29.87
CA LYS A 411 6.88 6.47 30.90
C LYS A 411 5.48 6.40 30.29
N ALA A 412 5.20 7.18 29.25
CA ALA A 412 3.93 7.11 28.54
C ALA A 412 3.71 5.73 27.89
N VAL A 413 4.75 5.14 27.27
CA VAL A 413 4.69 3.76 26.76
C VAL A 413 4.52 2.74 27.88
N TYR A 414 5.22 2.90 29.01
CA TYR A 414 5.08 2.00 30.16
C TYR A 414 3.66 2.02 30.71
N THR A 415 3.11 3.19 31.04
CA THR A 415 1.77 3.33 31.64
C THR A 415 0.67 2.85 30.71
N ALA A 416 0.80 3.08 29.40
CA ALA A 416 -0.09 2.54 28.38
C ALA A 416 -0.02 1.01 28.25
N GLY A 417 1.13 0.40 28.53
CA GLY A 417 1.32 -1.05 28.48
C GLY A 417 0.96 -1.78 29.77
N ALA A 418 1.17 -1.14 30.93
CA ALA A 418 1.17 -1.74 32.26
C ALA A 418 -0.23 -1.98 32.86
N TYR A 419 -1.17 -2.53 32.10
CA TYR A 419 -2.46 -3.01 32.59
C TYR A 419 -3.05 -4.05 31.63
N ARG A 420 -3.97 -4.89 32.11
CA ARG A 420 -4.57 -5.99 31.33
C ARG A 420 -5.83 -5.54 30.59
N HIS A 421 -6.73 -4.86 31.28
CA HIS A 421 -8.04 -4.43 30.78
C HIS A 421 -8.29 -2.93 30.95
N GLU A 422 -9.13 -2.33 30.09
CA GLU A 422 -9.45 -0.90 30.15
C GLU A 422 -10.03 -0.46 31.52
N LYS A 423 -10.71 -1.37 32.23
CA LYS A 423 -11.34 -1.14 33.54
C LYS A 423 -10.38 -1.37 34.72
N ASP A 424 -9.17 -1.88 34.48
CA ASP A 424 -8.20 -2.07 35.55
C ASP A 424 -7.81 -0.71 36.12
N MET A 425 -7.95 -0.53 37.43
CA MET A 425 -7.63 0.75 38.05
C MET A 425 -6.18 0.84 38.54
N GLU A 426 -5.46 -0.28 38.50
CA GLU A 426 -4.08 -0.41 38.98
C GLU A 426 -3.14 -0.70 37.82
N THR A 427 -1.94 -0.12 37.88
CA THR A 427 -0.86 -0.45 36.95
C THR A 427 -0.07 -1.67 37.44
N LEU A 428 0.38 -2.52 36.52
CA LEU A 428 1.30 -3.62 36.79
C LEU A 428 2.64 -3.05 37.26
N GLY A 429 3.05 -3.33 38.50
CA GLY A 429 4.27 -2.76 39.09
C GLY A 429 5.59 -3.24 38.46
N ARG A 430 5.56 -4.37 37.73
CA ARG A 430 6.68 -4.88 36.92
C ARG A 430 6.14 -5.19 35.52
N TYR A 431 6.41 -4.31 34.56
CA TYR A 431 5.99 -4.49 33.18
C TYR A 431 7.14 -4.13 32.26
N PHE A 432 7.38 -4.96 31.25
CA PHE A 432 8.33 -4.65 30.19
C PHE A 432 7.98 -5.41 28.92
N GLY A 433 7.83 -4.69 27.81
CA GLY A 433 7.56 -5.30 26.52
C GLY A 433 8.83 -5.89 25.90
N ARG A 434 8.84 -7.20 25.60
CA ARG A 434 9.97 -7.88 24.93
C ARG A 434 10.39 -7.20 23.62
N GLY A 435 9.43 -6.65 22.87
CA GLY A 435 9.70 -5.90 21.64
C GLY A 435 10.58 -4.66 21.85
N ALA A 436 10.44 -3.98 23.00
CA ALA A 436 11.28 -2.84 23.34
C ALA A 436 12.71 -3.27 23.64
N ALA A 437 12.91 -4.40 24.32
CA ALA A 437 14.25 -4.96 24.56
C ALA A 437 15.00 -5.20 23.25
N TYR A 438 14.32 -5.87 22.31
CA TYR A 438 14.87 -6.19 21.00
C TYR A 438 15.20 -4.93 20.18
N ALA A 439 14.28 -3.96 20.11
CA ALA A 439 14.48 -2.71 19.39
C ALA A 439 15.66 -1.89 19.95
N THR A 440 15.78 -1.80 21.28
CA THR A 440 16.86 -1.08 21.97
C THR A 440 18.22 -1.74 21.74
N LEU A 441 18.28 -3.08 21.79
CA LEU A 441 19.52 -3.83 21.51
C LEU A 441 19.98 -3.64 20.07
N ASN A 442 19.08 -3.80 19.10
CA ASN A 442 19.39 -3.65 17.67
C ASN A 442 19.88 -2.26 17.30
N LYS A 443 19.33 -1.21 17.93
CA LYS A 443 19.76 0.18 17.72
C LYS A 443 21.02 0.55 18.52
N GLY A 444 21.57 -0.36 19.32
CA GLY A 444 22.82 -0.13 20.05
C GLY A 444 22.69 0.77 21.29
N TYR A 445 21.47 1.07 21.75
CA TYR A 445 21.22 1.92 22.93
C TYR A 445 21.65 1.29 24.27
N HIS A 446 22.13 0.05 24.26
CA HIS A 446 22.84 -0.55 25.40
C HIS A 446 24.31 -0.12 25.48
N ARG A 447 24.82 0.67 24.52
CA ARG A 447 26.22 1.13 24.47
C ARG A 447 26.34 2.61 24.86
N PRO A 448 27.48 3.05 25.41
CA PRO A 448 27.64 4.40 25.94
C PRO A 448 27.37 5.52 24.93
N GLY A 449 27.81 5.36 23.67
CA GLY A 449 27.63 6.37 22.61
C GLY A 449 26.16 6.67 22.31
N PRO A 450 25.40 5.70 21.76
CA PRO A 450 23.98 5.90 21.46
C PRO A 450 23.14 6.24 22.70
N LEU A 451 23.41 5.62 23.86
CA LEU A 451 22.68 5.97 25.09
C LEU A 451 22.90 7.42 25.52
N ARG A 452 24.14 7.92 25.38
CA ARG A 452 24.45 9.34 25.64
C ARG A 452 23.67 10.26 24.72
N GLU A 453 23.57 9.94 23.43
CA GLU A 453 22.79 10.73 22.47
C GLU A 453 21.31 10.79 22.88
N LEU A 454 20.73 9.65 23.28
CA LEU A 454 19.35 9.56 23.78
C LEU A 454 19.13 10.42 25.04
N ILE A 455 20.03 10.31 26.03
CA ILE A 455 19.96 11.06 27.30
C ILE A 455 20.05 12.57 27.05
N GLN A 456 20.90 12.97 26.11
CA GLN A 456 21.11 14.37 25.76
C GLN A 456 20.02 14.94 24.83
N GLY A 457 19.12 14.11 24.29
CA GLY A 457 18.12 14.54 23.30
C GLY A 457 18.72 14.89 21.95
N LYS A 458 19.85 14.28 21.60
CA LYS A 458 20.64 14.53 20.38
C LYS A 458 20.54 13.41 19.34
N GLN A 459 19.78 12.35 19.63
CA GLN A 459 19.53 11.29 18.67
C GLN A 459 18.86 11.86 17.40
N GLU A 460 19.22 11.29 16.26
CA GLU A 460 18.68 11.70 14.96
C GLU A 460 17.17 11.43 14.87
N GLU A 461 16.74 10.26 15.36
CA GLU A 461 15.36 9.79 15.27
C GLU A 461 14.62 9.95 16.62
N TYR A 462 13.64 10.86 16.66
CA TYR A 462 12.83 11.09 17.87
C TYR A 462 12.06 9.83 18.31
N ARG A 463 11.64 8.96 17.37
CA ARG A 463 10.93 7.71 17.68
C ARG A 463 11.72 6.76 18.58
N ASP A 464 13.03 6.94 18.69
CA ASP A 464 13.86 6.13 19.58
C ASP A 464 13.53 6.36 21.06
N ASN A 465 12.94 7.51 21.41
CA ASN A 465 12.43 7.77 22.77
C ASN A 465 11.32 6.79 23.18
N TYR A 466 10.56 6.22 22.24
CA TYR A 466 9.50 5.27 22.55
C TYR A 466 10.08 3.90 22.92
N SER A 467 10.94 3.34 22.08
CA SER A 467 11.52 2.01 22.33
C SER A 467 12.64 2.05 23.37
N ALA A 468 13.64 2.90 23.16
CA ALA A 468 14.81 2.98 24.03
C ALA A 468 14.48 3.70 25.33
N GLY A 469 13.65 4.75 25.28
CA GLY A 469 13.14 5.40 26.49
C GLY A 469 12.25 4.48 27.32
N HIS A 470 11.36 3.69 26.71
CA HIS A 470 10.58 2.69 27.47
C HIS A 470 11.47 1.65 28.13
N ALA A 471 12.47 1.14 27.42
CA ALA A 471 13.43 0.19 27.96
C ALA A 471 14.22 0.77 29.14
N LEU A 472 14.74 1.99 28.98
CA LEU A 472 15.48 2.68 30.01
C LEU A 472 14.60 3.01 31.24
N PHE A 473 13.40 3.55 31.01
CA PHE A 473 12.45 3.82 32.08
C PHE A 473 12.05 2.55 32.83
N SER A 474 11.74 1.46 32.12
CA SER A 474 11.36 0.19 32.75
C SER A 474 12.50 -0.33 33.63
N TYR A 475 13.74 -0.35 33.11
CA TYR A 475 14.91 -0.73 33.89
C TYR A 475 15.05 0.12 35.17
N LEU A 476 14.97 1.45 35.06
CA LEU A 476 15.08 2.33 36.23
C LEU A 476 13.89 2.21 37.19
N HIS A 477 12.70 1.89 36.70
CA HIS A 477 11.50 1.82 37.52
C HIS A 477 11.30 0.45 38.21
N THR A 478 11.75 -0.64 37.57
CA THR A 478 11.40 -2.02 37.95
C THR A 478 12.58 -2.92 38.26
N TRP A 479 13.83 -2.50 37.99
CA TRP A 479 14.98 -3.36 38.26
C TRP A 479 15.18 -3.59 39.76
N MET A 480 15.14 -4.86 40.14
CA MET A 480 15.48 -5.38 41.46
C MET A 480 16.57 -6.42 41.24
N PRO A 481 17.82 -6.15 41.66
CA PRO A 481 18.90 -7.10 41.51
C PRO A 481 18.54 -8.47 42.11
N PRO A 482 18.95 -9.60 41.49
CA PRO A 482 18.66 -10.92 42.03
C PRO A 482 19.12 -11.06 43.48
N GLY A 483 18.22 -11.46 44.37
CA GLY A 483 18.51 -11.60 45.80
C GLY A 483 18.29 -10.33 46.65
N GLU A 484 17.93 -9.21 46.04
CA GLU A 484 17.48 -8.01 46.75
C GLU A 484 15.95 -7.94 46.85
N ASP A 485 15.43 -7.19 47.81
CA ASP A 485 14.00 -6.97 48.08
C ASP A 485 13.54 -5.53 47.74
N ARG A 486 14.43 -4.73 47.15
CA ARG A 486 14.19 -3.31 46.82
C ARG A 486 14.53 -2.97 45.38
N PHE A 487 13.82 -1.99 44.82
CA PHE A 487 14.13 -1.46 43.50
C PHE A 487 15.36 -0.57 43.54
N LEU A 488 16.37 -0.85 42.70
CA LEU A 488 17.68 -0.20 42.79
C LEU A 488 17.64 1.30 42.46
N TYR A 489 16.80 1.70 41.50
CA TYR A 489 16.81 3.06 40.94
C TYR A 489 15.53 3.86 41.19
N ARG A 490 14.48 3.26 41.77
CA ARG A 490 13.15 3.86 41.82
C ARG A 490 13.11 5.20 42.54
N ASP A 491 13.72 5.29 43.72
CA ASP A 491 13.76 6.53 44.50
C ASP A 491 14.65 7.59 43.83
N ALA A 492 15.78 7.18 43.25
CA ALA A 492 16.66 8.05 42.48
C ALA A 492 15.96 8.61 41.23
N LEU A 493 15.11 7.82 40.57
CA LEU A 493 14.31 8.26 39.43
C LEU A 493 13.27 9.30 39.85
N GLN A 494 12.64 9.12 41.02
CA GLN A 494 11.71 10.12 41.54
C GLN A 494 12.42 11.43 41.89
N ASP A 495 13.60 11.37 42.51
CA ASP A 495 14.42 12.56 42.80
C ASP A 495 14.87 13.28 41.50
N PHE A 496 15.27 12.50 40.50
CA PHE A 496 15.64 12.99 39.16
C PHE A 496 14.50 13.77 38.50
N MET A 497 13.26 13.28 38.59
CA MET A 497 12.08 13.94 38.02
C MET A 497 11.68 15.21 38.78
N ASN A 498 11.86 15.23 40.11
CA ASN A 498 11.41 16.32 40.96
C ASN A 498 12.36 17.53 40.98
N ARG A 499 13.57 17.41 40.45
CA ARG A 499 14.62 18.44 40.55
C ARG A 499 15.09 18.91 39.17
N PRO A 500 15.47 20.19 39.03
CA PRO A 500 16.02 20.69 37.78
C PRO A 500 17.40 20.09 37.50
N PRO A 501 17.76 19.86 36.22
CA PRO A 501 19.03 19.26 35.85
C PRO A 501 20.23 20.14 36.24
N LYS A 502 21.31 19.52 36.73
CA LYS A 502 22.58 20.20 37.09
C LYS A 502 23.75 19.60 36.33
N GLY A 503 24.64 20.45 35.81
CA GLY A 503 25.87 20.02 35.14
C GLY A 503 25.70 19.47 33.71
N GLY A 504 24.54 19.67 33.09
CA GLY A 504 24.18 19.09 31.79
C GLY A 504 23.47 17.74 31.92
N ALA A 505 22.79 17.29 30.86
CA ALA A 505 21.91 16.11 30.90
C ALA A 505 22.64 14.81 31.29
N GLU A 506 23.84 14.58 30.75
CA GLU A 506 24.64 13.39 31.06
C GLU A 506 25.18 13.40 32.49
N ALA A 507 25.76 14.51 32.95
CA ALA A 507 26.27 14.60 34.33
C ALA A 507 25.14 14.45 35.34
N TRP A 508 23.96 15.02 35.04
CA TRP A 508 22.76 14.86 35.84
C TRP A 508 22.30 13.39 35.90
N PHE A 509 22.26 12.71 34.75
CA PHE A 509 21.92 11.30 34.67
C PHE A 509 22.91 10.42 35.44
N VAL A 510 24.20 10.58 35.20
CA VAL A 510 25.28 9.82 35.86
C VAL A 510 25.22 10.05 37.38
N GLY A 511 24.99 11.29 37.82
CA GLY A 511 24.88 11.62 39.24
C GLY A 511 23.72 10.94 39.97
N HIS A 512 22.68 10.47 39.26
CA HIS A 512 21.53 9.76 39.87
C HIS A 512 21.61 8.25 39.70
N PHE A 513 22.04 7.77 38.54
CA PHE A 513 21.89 6.37 38.16
C PHE A 513 23.22 5.62 38.05
N ALA A 514 24.35 6.34 38.04
CA ALA A 514 25.66 5.78 37.81
C ALA A 514 26.77 6.43 38.67
N ASP A 515 26.46 6.71 39.94
CA ASP A 515 27.35 7.40 40.89
C ASP A 515 28.25 6.47 41.71
N GLY A 516 28.14 5.14 41.52
CA GLY A 516 28.86 4.14 42.30
C GLY A 516 28.32 3.94 43.73
N LYS A 517 27.17 4.52 44.09
CA LYS A 517 26.61 4.45 45.45
C LYS A 517 25.41 3.51 45.53
N GLU A 518 25.18 2.95 46.72
CA GLU A 518 23.98 2.17 47.04
C GLU A 518 23.70 0.99 46.08
N GLY A 519 24.75 0.42 45.49
CA GLY A 519 24.67 -0.69 44.53
C GLY A 519 24.55 -0.26 43.06
N ARG A 520 24.48 1.05 42.78
CA ARG A 520 24.50 1.61 41.42
C ARG A 520 25.90 1.51 40.79
N PRO A 521 26.00 1.34 39.46
CA PRO A 521 27.28 1.29 38.75
C PRO A 521 28.02 2.63 38.85
N GLN A 522 29.33 2.64 38.62
CA GLN A 522 30.14 3.87 38.56
C GLN A 522 30.41 4.25 37.09
N GLY A 523 29.85 5.38 36.65
CA GLY A 523 30.01 5.87 35.28
C GLY A 523 29.04 5.25 34.26
N LEU A 524 28.95 5.90 33.09
CA LEU A 524 27.97 5.53 32.06
C LEU A 524 28.27 4.17 31.44
N GLU A 525 29.55 3.79 31.34
CA GLU A 525 30.02 2.51 30.80
C GLU A 525 29.49 1.33 31.64
N ALA A 526 29.75 1.33 32.95
CA ALA A 526 29.27 0.27 33.83
C ALA A 526 27.73 0.25 33.94
N PHE A 527 27.07 1.41 33.75
CA PHE A 527 25.61 1.46 33.62
C PHE A 527 25.11 0.76 32.36
N CYS A 528 25.76 1.03 31.22
CA CYS A 528 25.45 0.41 29.94
C CYS A 528 25.59 -1.11 29.97
N ASP A 529 26.66 -1.63 30.58
CA ASP A 529 26.89 -3.06 30.70
C ASP A 529 25.73 -3.76 31.44
N ARG A 530 25.35 -3.24 32.61
CA ARG A 530 24.24 -3.78 33.40
C ARG A 530 22.88 -3.60 32.72
N PHE A 531 22.67 -2.46 32.06
CA PHE A 531 21.47 -2.25 31.25
C PHE A 531 21.38 -3.25 30.10
N GLY A 532 22.51 -3.55 29.45
CA GLY A 532 22.63 -4.60 28.43
C GLY A 532 22.26 -5.98 28.97
N GLU A 533 22.77 -6.36 30.14
CA GLU A 533 22.41 -7.62 30.82
C GLU A 533 20.90 -7.74 31.04
N PHE A 534 20.27 -6.67 31.53
CA PHE A 534 18.82 -6.61 31.70
C PHE A 534 18.08 -6.85 30.38
N LEU A 535 18.47 -6.17 29.30
CA LEU A 535 17.80 -6.31 27.99
C LEU A 535 18.00 -7.71 27.40
N HIS A 536 19.21 -8.26 27.48
CA HIS A 536 19.54 -9.59 26.97
C HIS A 536 18.73 -10.69 27.66
N ALA A 537 18.42 -10.54 28.95
CA ALA A 537 17.61 -11.50 29.69
C ALA A 537 16.20 -11.71 29.10
N PHE A 538 15.57 -10.67 28.53
CA PHE A 538 14.23 -10.77 27.93
C PHE A 538 14.20 -11.42 26.55
N ILE A 539 15.35 -11.52 25.87
CA ILE A 539 15.47 -12.09 24.53
C ILE A 539 16.24 -13.41 24.49
N ALA A 540 16.76 -13.85 25.64
CA ALA A 540 17.45 -15.12 25.82
C ALA A 540 16.51 -16.31 25.55
N LYS A 541 17.07 -17.40 25.03
CA LYS A 541 16.33 -18.66 24.79
C LYS A 541 15.75 -19.22 26.09
N GLU A 542 16.59 -19.29 27.10
CA GLU A 542 16.23 -19.65 28.46
C GLU A 542 16.37 -18.39 29.32
N PRO A 543 15.31 -17.58 29.44
CA PRO A 543 15.37 -16.36 30.23
C PRO A 543 15.60 -16.71 31.71
N PRO A 544 16.39 -15.90 32.45
CA PRO A 544 16.52 -16.04 33.90
C PRO A 544 15.15 -16.06 34.58
N SER A 545 15.01 -16.80 35.68
CA SER A 545 13.73 -16.99 36.38
C SER A 545 13.04 -15.68 36.78
N TRP A 546 13.80 -14.65 37.14
CA TRP A 546 13.27 -13.33 37.51
C TRP A 546 12.55 -12.61 36.37
N VAL A 547 12.80 -12.97 35.10
CA VAL A 547 12.04 -12.44 33.95
C VAL A 547 10.58 -12.87 34.04
N GLY A 548 10.28 -14.00 34.69
CA GLY A 548 8.92 -14.46 34.97
C GLY A 548 8.10 -13.50 35.83
N ASP A 549 8.75 -12.62 36.61
CA ASP A 549 8.08 -11.59 37.43
C ASP A 549 7.53 -10.43 36.59
N TYR A 550 7.82 -10.38 35.29
CA TYR A 550 7.32 -9.38 34.35
C TYR A 550 6.14 -9.97 33.57
N PRO A 551 4.90 -9.84 34.05
CA PRO A 551 3.73 -10.33 33.35
C PRO A 551 3.65 -9.77 31.93
N ASN A 552 3.40 -10.66 30.97
CA ASN A 552 2.84 -10.27 29.69
C ASN A 552 1.33 -10.07 29.92
N PRO A 553 0.79 -8.83 29.85
CA PRO A 553 -0.60 -8.57 30.20
C PRO A 553 -1.59 -9.42 29.39
N GLY A 554 -1.22 -9.83 28.16
CA GLY A 554 -2.08 -10.59 27.25
C GLY A 554 -3.31 -9.80 26.83
N GLY A 555 -3.60 -9.71 25.53
CA GLY A 555 -4.89 -9.21 25.08
C GLY A 555 -5.90 -10.35 25.12
N ARG A 556 -6.96 -10.25 25.92
CA ARG A 556 -8.20 -10.96 25.56
C ARG A 556 -8.84 -10.19 24.40
N GLY A 557 -9.59 -10.88 23.54
CA GLY A 557 -10.35 -10.23 22.48
C GLY A 557 -11.19 -9.09 23.07
N ALA A 558 -10.81 -7.87 22.70
CA ALA A 558 -11.43 -6.64 23.15
C ALA A 558 -12.68 -6.33 22.30
N PRO A 559 -13.76 -5.78 22.86
CA PRO A 559 -14.89 -5.32 22.06
C PRO A 559 -14.39 -4.31 21.02
N ARG A 560 -14.64 -4.62 19.76
CA ARG A 560 -14.28 -3.75 18.66
C ARG A 560 -15.17 -2.50 18.67
N VAL A 561 -14.59 -1.35 18.39
CA VAL A 561 -15.33 -0.08 18.23
C VAL A 561 -15.40 0.21 16.74
N PHE A 562 -16.62 0.32 16.21
CA PHE A 562 -16.82 0.47 14.78
C PHE A 562 -17.65 1.70 14.46
N ASP A 563 -17.07 2.54 13.62
CA ASP A 563 -17.77 3.55 12.85
C ASP A 563 -17.18 3.53 11.43
N THR A 564 -17.95 3.95 10.43
CA THR A 564 -17.54 3.92 9.01
C THR A 564 -16.19 4.63 8.78
N MET A 565 -15.93 5.71 9.52
CA MET A 565 -14.71 6.51 9.39
C MET A 565 -13.49 5.92 10.11
N THR A 566 -13.67 4.97 11.03
CA THR A 566 -12.61 4.35 11.85
C THR A 566 -12.21 2.96 11.36
N TRP A 567 -12.78 2.53 10.24
CA TRP A 567 -12.49 1.23 9.62
C TRP A 567 -10.98 1.02 9.44
N PRO A 568 -10.51 -0.24 9.60
CA PRO A 568 -9.09 -0.58 9.73
C PRO A 568 -8.33 -0.45 8.42
N ASN A 569 -8.25 0.75 7.88
CA ASN A 569 -7.19 1.16 6.99
C ASN A 569 -6.05 1.53 7.93
N LEU A 570 -5.23 0.53 8.33
CA LEU A 570 -3.96 0.74 9.00
C LEU A 570 -3.06 1.52 8.03
N ARG A 571 -3.33 2.82 7.93
CA ARG A 571 -2.66 3.77 7.08
C ARG A 571 -1.35 4.08 7.77
N ARG A 572 -0.28 3.38 7.39
CA ARG A 572 1.07 3.85 7.67
C ARG A 572 1.26 5.13 6.87
N ARG A 573 0.99 6.26 7.51
CA ARG A 573 1.40 7.54 6.97
C ARG A 573 2.92 7.57 6.99
N VAL A 574 3.52 7.88 5.85
CA VAL A 574 4.94 8.26 5.79
C VAL A 574 5.04 9.76 5.82
N LYS A 575 6.27 10.23 5.85
CA LYS A 575 6.62 11.64 5.66
C LYS A 575 5.90 12.29 4.45
N PRO A 576 4.96 13.22 4.70
CA PRO A 576 4.14 13.83 3.65
C PRO A 576 4.93 14.89 2.86
N GLY A 577 4.45 15.21 1.65
CA GLY A 577 4.80 16.46 0.95
C GLY A 577 3.98 17.64 1.47
N LEU A 578 4.45 18.89 1.25
CA LEU A 578 3.70 20.07 1.66
C LEU A 578 2.37 20.17 0.89
N GLY A 579 1.26 20.23 1.63
CA GLY A 579 -0.11 20.31 1.10
C GLY A 579 -0.77 18.96 0.82
N GLU A 580 -0.07 17.84 1.04
CA GLU A 580 -0.65 16.50 0.88
C GLU A 580 -1.88 16.32 1.80
N PHE A 581 -2.98 15.79 1.26
CA PHE A 581 -4.35 15.75 1.82
C PHE A 581 -5.05 17.10 2.00
N HIS A 582 -4.35 18.09 2.53
CA HIS A 582 -4.97 19.36 2.91
C HIS A 582 -5.31 20.25 1.71
N ALA A 583 -4.51 20.25 0.65
CA ALA A 583 -4.77 21.06 -0.54
C ALA A 583 -6.07 20.63 -1.24
N GLY A 584 -6.33 19.32 -1.36
CA GLY A 584 -7.55 18.80 -1.98
C GLY A 584 -8.79 19.15 -1.16
N ALA A 585 -8.72 18.93 0.16
CA ALA A 585 -9.78 19.30 1.08
C ALA A 585 -10.06 20.82 1.09
N MET A 586 -9.01 21.63 1.06
CA MET A 586 -9.12 23.09 0.93
C MET A 586 -9.72 23.51 -0.41
N GLY A 587 -9.39 22.81 -1.51
CA GLY A 587 -9.97 23.06 -2.83
C GLY A 587 -11.49 22.83 -2.85
N ARG A 588 -11.96 21.71 -2.30
CA ARG A 588 -13.41 21.44 -2.12
C ARG A 588 -14.08 22.50 -1.24
N TRP A 589 -13.44 22.86 -0.13
CA TRP A 589 -13.94 23.90 0.75
C TRP A 589 -14.06 25.24 0.03
N LEU A 590 -13.03 25.72 -0.66
CA LEU A 590 -13.05 26.97 -1.44
C LEU A 590 -14.14 26.96 -2.53
N GLN A 591 -14.35 25.83 -3.18
CA GLN A 591 -15.45 25.71 -4.14
C GLN A 591 -16.82 25.88 -3.46
N SER A 592 -17.02 25.30 -2.27
CA SER A 592 -18.26 25.52 -1.51
C SER A 592 -18.47 26.99 -1.11
N GLN A 593 -17.39 27.78 -1.06
CA GLN A 593 -17.40 29.21 -0.78
C GLN A 593 -17.56 30.08 -2.05
N GLY A 594 -17.74 29.47 -3.23
CA GLY A 594 -17.85 30.18 -4.51
C GLY A 594 -16.52 30.76 -5.01
N GLN A 595 -15.38 30.29 -4.49
CA GLN A 595 -14.04 30.77 -4.86
C GLN A 595 -13.41 29.85 -5.91
N GLU A 596 -13.98 29.81 -7.12
CA GLU A 596 -13.66 28.81 -8.16
C GLU A 596 -12.19 28.82 -8.61
N GLU A 597 -11.62 30.00 -8.92
CA GLU A 597 -10.21 30.11 -9.35
C GLU A 597 -9.24 29.60 -8.27
N LYS A 598 -9.50 29.92 -7.01
CA LYS A 598 -8.68 29.49 -5.86
C LYS A 598 -8.84 27.99 -5.59
N ALA A 599 -10.05 27.47 -5.78
CA ALA A 599 -10.32 26.04 -5.69
C ALA A 599 -9.54 25.25 -6.76
N ILE A 600 -9.49 25.75 -8.00
CA ILE A 600 -8.66 25.17 -9.07
C ILE A 600 -7.19 25.13 -8.66
N ALA A 601 -6.65 26.24 -8.13
CA ALA A 601 -5.25 26.29 -7.71
C ALA A 601 -4.94 25.26 -6.61
N MET A 602 -5.83 25.12 -5.62
CA MET A 602 -5.69 24.12 -4.55
C MET A 602 -5.81 22.68 -5.05
N LEU A 603 -6.72 22.40 -5.98
CA LEU A 603 -6.89 21.06 -6.57
C LEU A 603 -5.70 20.68 -7.48
N GLU A 604 -5.15 21.62 -8.24
CA GLU A 604 -3.94 21.38 -9.03
C GLU A 604 -2.70 21.19 -8.13
N TRP A 605 -2.60 21.92 -7.02
CA TRP A 605 -1.56 21.65 -6.02
C TRP A 605 -1.75 20.26 -5.40
N ALA A 606 -2.97 19.88 -5.02
CA ALA A 606 -3.25 18.56 -4.49
C ALA A 606 -2.84 17.48 -5.50
N ARG A 607 -3.20 17.64 -6.77
CA ARG A 607 -2.81 16.76 -7.88
C ARG A 607 -1.29 16.68 -8.07
N SER A 608 -0.55 17.73 -7.74
CA SER A 608 0.91 17.74 -7.71
C SER A 608 1.50 17.01 -6.49
N ARG A 609 0.69 16.52 -5.56
CA ARG A 609 1.15 15.88 -4.31
C ARG A 609 0.58 14.48 -4.14
N GLN A 610 -0.61 14.21 -4.68
CA GLN A 610 -1.32 12.95 -4.54
C GLN A 610 -2.17 12.66 -5.77
N ASP A 611 -2.53 11.40 -5.96
CA ASP A 611 -3.58 11.03 -6.91
C ASP A 611 -4.90 11.61 -6.42
N LEU A 612 -5.61 12.32 -7.29
CA LEU A 612 -6.96 12.80 -7.00
C LEU A 612 -7.97 11.67 -7.24
N GLY A 613 -8.94 11.55 -6.34
CA GLY A 613 -10.09 10.67 -6.50
C GLY A 613 -10.97 11.10 -7.69
N ALA A 614 -11.85 10.20 -8.14
CA ALA A 614 -12.75 10.46 -9.27
C ALA A 614 -13.61 11.74 -9.07
N GLU A 615 -14.08 11.97 -7.84
CA GLU A 615 -14.87 13.13 -7.46
C GLU A 615 -14.09 14.44 -7.56
N ASP A 616 -12.83 14.45 -7.11
CA ASP A 616 -11.96 15.62 -7.18
C ASP A 616 -11.59 15.95 -8.64
N LEU A 617 -11.35 14.93 -9.46
CA LEU A 617 -11.15 15.11 -10.91
C LEU A 617 -12.40 15.66 -11.60
N GLU A 618 -13.58 15.13 -11.25
CA GLU A 618 -14.84 15.68 -11.76
C GLU A 618 -15.03 17.13 -11.35
N LEU A 619 -14.78 17.44 -10.08
CA LEU A 619 -14.88 18.79 -9.58
C LEU A 619 -13.93 19.74 -10.33
N LEU A 620 -12.66 19.36 -10.47
CA LEU A 620 -11.66 20.13 -11.20
C LEU A 620 -12.07 20.36 -12.67
N GLN A 621 -12.59 19.33 -13.35
CA GLN A 621 -13.13 19.44 -14.70
C GLN A 621 -14.28 20.46 -14.78
N ARG A 622 -15.24 20.40 -13.85
CA ARG A 622 -16.38 21.33 -13.81
C ARG A 622 -15.94 22.76 -13.57
N LEU A 623 -15.01 22.99 -12.65
CA LEU A 623 -14.45 24.31 -12.37
C LEU A 623 -13.73 24.87 -13.60
N TYR A 624 -12.92 24.06 -14.30
CA TYR A 624 -12.27 24.51 -15.53
C TYR A 624 -13.26 24.94 -16.62
N ARG A 625 -14.39 24.24 -16.76
CA ARG A 625 -15.43 24.63 -17.73
C ARG A 625 -16.05 25.99 -17.37
N ARG A 626 -16.33 26.24 -16.10
CA ARG A 626 -16.91 27.51 -15.63
C ARG A 626 -15.98 28.69 -15.84
N GLU A 627 -14.68 28.48 -15.59
CA GLU A 627 -13.63 29.47 -15.80
C GLU A 627 -13.21 29.64 -17.28
N GLY A 628 -13.90 28.99 -18.23
CA GLY A 628 -13.59 29.10 -19.67
C GLY A 628 -12.28 28.44 -20.10
N LYS A 629 -11.69 27.59 -19.24
CA LYS A 629 -10.44 26.86 -19.47
C LYS A 629 -10.71 25.51 -20.16
N ALA A 630 -11.23 25.58 -21.38
CA ALA A 630 -11.75 24.41 -22.11
C ALA A 630 -10.69 23.34 -22.43
N GLY A 631 -9.43 23.74 -22.66
CA GLY A 631 -8.33 22.80 -22.90
C GLY A 631 -8.01 21.96 -21.66
N GLU A 632 -7.95 22.61 -20.49
CA GLU A 632 -7.70 21.98 -19.19
C GLU A 632 -8.87 21.07 -18.79
N ALA A 633 -10.11 21.55 -18.95
CA ALA A 633 -11.30 20.71 -18.74
C ALA A 633 -11.28 19.45 -19.62
N THR A 634 -10.84 19.58 -20.88
CA THR A 634 -10.73 18.45 -21.81
C THR A 634 -9.63 17.49 -21.37
N ALA A 635 -8.47 17.98 -20.92
CA ALA A 635 -7.38 17.14 -20.40
C ALA A 635 -7.84 16.27 -19.23
N VAL A 636 -8.51 16.88 -18.24
CA VAL A 636 -9.05 16.15 -17.08
C VAL A 636 -10.13 15.15 -17.52
N ALA A 637 -10.98 15.51 -18.49
CA ALA A 637 -12.00 14.60 -19.01
C ALA A 637 -11.39 13.36 -19.70
N LEU A 638 -10.39 13.57 -20.54
CA LEU A 638 -9.66 12.49 -21.24
C LEU A 638 -8.96 11.57 -20.26
N GLU A 639 -8.37 12.13 -19.21
CA GLU A 639 -7.75 11.34 -18.16
C GLU A 639 -8.76 10.54 -17.32
N ARG A 640 -9.89 11.14 -16.93
CA ARG A 640 -10.96 10.42 -16.23
C ARG A 640 -11.44 9.22 -17.05
N PHE A 641 -11.60 9.40 -18.36
CA PHE A 641 -11.96 8.32 -19.27
C PHE A 641 -10.87 7.25 -19.36
N ARG A 642 -9.59 7.65 -19.52
CA ARG A 642 -8.43 6.75 -19.53
C ARG A 642 -8.36 5.88 -18.27
N LEU A 643 -8.64 6.48 -17.10
CA LEU A 643 -8.63 5.83 -15.80
C LEU A 643 -9.89 4.97 -15.54
N GLY A 644 -10.88 4.98 -16.43
CA GLY A 644 -12.12 4.22 -16.26
C GLY A 644 -13.07 4.79 -15.20
N VAL A 645 -12.87 6.05 -14.77
CA VAL A 645 -13.66 6.72 -13.72
C VAL A 645 -14.62 7.79 -14.27
N GLY A 646 -14.80 7.84 -15.59
CA GLY A 646 -15.68 8.79 -16.24
C GLY A 646 -16.11 8.36 -17.64
N PRO A 647 -17.20 8.93 -18.17
CA PRO A 647 -17.65 8.64 -19.52
C PRO A 647 -16.70 9.22 -20.56
N ALA A 648 -16.84 8.75 -21.81
CA ALA A 648 -16.13 9.33 -22.94
C ALA A 648 -16.43 10.84 -23.06
N PRO A 649 -15.41 11.69 -23.21
CA PRO A 649 -15.61 13.14 -23.27
C PRO A 649 -16.29 13.58 -24.57
N ASP A 650 -17.10 14.63 -24.47
CA ASP A 650 -17.62 15.34 -25.64
C ASP A 650 -16.52 16.22 -26.26
N LEU A 651 -15.92 15.70 -27.33
CA LEU A 651 -14.83 16.36 -28.07
C LEU A 651 -15.32 17.41 -29.08
N SER A 652 -16.63 17.68 -29.17
CA SER A 652 -17.16 18.78 -30.00
C SER A 652 -16.82 20.15 -29.41
N GLN A 653 -16.44 20.21 -28.14
CA GLN A 653 -16.03 21.42 -27.44
C GLN A 653 -14.62 21.87 -27.87
N SER A 654 -14.30 23.16 -27.62
CA SER A 654 -12.98 23.71 -27.95
C SER A 654 -11.87 23.01 -27.16
N MET A 655 -10.99 22.27 -27.85
CA MET A 655 -9.79 21.67 -27.24
C MET A 655 -8.66 22.68 -27.00
N GLY A 656 -8.83 23.94 -27.42
CA GLY A 656 -7.81 24.98 -27.29
C GLY A 656 -6.43 24.54 -27.82
N SER A 657 -5.39 24.68 -26.98
CA SER A 657 -4.02 24.30 -27.30
C SER A 657 -3.81 22.79 -27.50
N LEU A 658 -4.73 21.94 -27.03
CA LEU A 658 -4.64 20.48 -27.21
C LEU A 658 -5.06 20.01 -28.60
N ALA A 659 -5.64 20.89 -29.42
CA ALA A 659 -6.15 20.51 -30.73
C ALA A 659 -5.07 19.96 -31.67
N ALA A 660 -3.84 20.49 -31.63
CA ALA A 660 -2.74 19.99 -32.46
C ALA A 660 -2.22 18.61 -32.02
N PRO A 661 -1.87 18.38 -30.73
CA PRO A 661 -1.63 17.05 -30.17
C PRO A 661 -2.72 16.05 -30.52
N HIS A 662 -3.97 16.39 -30.22
CA HIS A 662 -5.11 15.50 -30.44
C HIS A 662 -5.28 15.13 -31.92
N ARG A 663 -5.11 16.08 -32.86
CA ARG A 663 -5.14 15.77 -34.30
C ARG A 663 -4.01 14.85 -34.73
N ALA A 664 -2.81 15.01 -34.18
CA ALA A 664 -1.68 14.13 -34.50
C ALA A 664 -1.93 12.69 -34.01
N LEU A 665 -2.46 12.55 -32.80
CA LEU A 665 -2.88 11.27 -32.23
C LEU A 665 -4.03 10.65 -33.05
N LEU A 666 -5.07 11.41 -33.38
CA LEU A 666 -6.19 10.94 -34.18
C LEU A 666 -5.74 10.47 -35.58
N LYS A 667 -4.77 11.16 -36.19
CA LYS A 667 -4.16 10.74 -37.47
C LYS A 667 -3.43 9.41 -37.33
N LEU A 668 -2.70 9.20 -36.23
CA LEU A 668 -2.03 7.94 -35.95
C LEU A 668 -3.04 6.81 -35.68
N TRP A 669 -4.08 7.07 -34.88
CA TRP A 669 -5.16 6.12 -34.63
C TRP A 669 -5.85 5.67 -35.92
N ARG A 670 -6.19 6.61 -36.81
CA ARG A 670 -6.74 6.28 -38.14
C ARG A 670 -5.77 5.47 -38.99
N ALA A 671 -4.47 5.75 -38.90
CA ALA A 671 -3.46 4.98 -39.62
C ALA A 671 -3.38 3.54 -39.09
N TYR A 672 -3.43 3.32 -37.76
CA TYR A 672 -3.49 1.97 -37.20
C TYR A 672 -4.73 1.21 -37.64
N ARG A 673 -5.91 1.82 -37.56
CA ARG A 673 -7.17 1.20 -38.01
C ARG A 673 -7.17 0.87 -39.50
N ALA A 674 -6.67 1.78 -40.34
CA ALA A 674 -6.62 1.57 -41.79
C ALA A 674 -5.65 0.44 -42.18
N GLU A 675 -4.47 0.37 -41.56
CA GLU A 675 -3.53 -0.71 -41.81
C GLU A 675 -4.05 -2.03 -41.21
N ALA A 676 -4.66 -2.02 -40.02
CA ALA A 676 -5.28 -3.20 -39.43
C ALA A 676 -6.34 -3.82 -40.37
N GLU A 677 -7.25 -2.99 -40.91
CA GLU A 677 -8.25 -3.42 -41.88
C GLU A 677 -7.61 -3.94 -43.17
N GLY A 678 -6.53 -3.29 -43.62
CA GLY A 678 -5.73 -3.74 -44.77
C GLY A 678 -5.10 -5.12 -44.57
N TYR A 679 -4.57 -5.41 -43.37
CA TYR A 679 -4.02 -6.72 -43.02
C TYR A 679 -5.12 -7.78 -42.82
N ARG A 680 -6.24 -7.41 -42.20
CA ARG A 680 -7.42 -8.27 -42.07
C ARG A 680 -7.94 -8.71 -43.44
N GLY A 681 -8.07 -7.78 -44.39
CA GLY A 681 -8.47 -8.08 -45.77
C GLY A 681 -7.48 -8.98 -46.53
N GLN A 682 -6.25 -9.11 -46.03
CA GLN A 682 -5.22 -10.04 -46.55
C GLN A 682 -5.19 -11.38 -45.79
N GLY A 683 -6.03 -11.56 -44.77
CA GLY A 683 -6.04 -12.75 -43.90
C GLY A 683 -4.91 -12.77 -42.86
N LEU A 684 -4.25 -11.63 -42.60
CA LEU A 684 -3.13 -11.49 -41.66
C LEU A 684 -3.68 -11.01 -40.30
N LEU A 685 -4.37 -11.91 -39.61
CA LEU A 685 -5.18 -11.62 -38.43
C LEU A 685 -4.35 -11.23 -37.20
N LEU A 686 -3.19 -11.86 -36.96
CA LEU A 686 -2.31 -11.53 -35.83
C LEU A 686 -1.74 -10.11 -35.97
N THR A 687 -1.30 -9.76 -37.18
CA THR A 687 -0.80 -8.42 -37.48
C THR A 687 -1.90 -7.37 -37.35
N ALA A 688 -3.11 -7.68 -37.85
CA ALA A 688 -4.27 -6.81 -37.71
C ALA A 688 -4.63 -6.59 -36.23
N GLY A 689 -4.74 -7.66 -35.44
CA GLY A 689 -5.03 -7.59 -34.01
C GLY A 689 -4.01 -6.79 -33.21
N SER A 690 -2.71 -6.93 -33.53
CA SER A 690 -1.66 -6.11 -32.91
C SER A 690 -1.84 -4.60 -33.18
N LEU A 691 -2.22 -4.23 -34.40
CA LEU A 691 -2.49 -2.84 -34.76
C LEU A 691 -3.78 -2.31 -34.13
N GLU A 692 -4.81 -3.14 -34.01
CA GLU A 692 -6.03 -2.79 -33.28
C GLU A 692 -5.75 -2.59 -31.80
N ALA A 693 -4.84 -3.36 -31.19
CA ALA A 693 -4.44 -3.16 -29.80
C ALA A 693 -3.79 -1.79 -29.60
N LYS A 694 -2.91 -1.39 -30.51
CA LYS A 694 -2.30 -0.05 -30.48
C LYS A 694 -3.32 1.05 -30.78
N ALA A 695 -4.28 0.80 -31.67
CA ALA A 695 -5.40 1.72 -31.89
C ALA A 695 -6.24 1.88 -30.61
N SER A 696 -6.55 0.80 -29.91
CA SER A 696 -7.37 0.83 -28.71
C SER A 696 -6.69 1.50 -27.52
N ALA A 697 -5.40 1.26 -27.34
CA ALA A 697 -4.59 2.02 -26.37
C ALA A 697 -4.65 3.53 -26.67
N LEU A 698 -4.58 3.92 -27.95
CA LEU A 698 -4.64 5.31 -28.36
C LEU A 698 -6.05 5.91 -28.29
N ALA A 699 -7.09 5.13 -28.54
CA ALA A 699 -8.49 5.53 -28.40
C ALA A 699 -8.82 5.95 -26.96
N ARG A 700 -8.29 5.23 -25.96
CA ARG A 700 -8.43 5.60 -24.54
C ARG A 700 -7.83 6.97 -24.23
N VAL A 701 -6.63 7.26 -24.76
CA VAL A 701 -5.99 8.58 -24.62
C VAL A 701 -6.75 9.68 -25.36
N LEU A 702 -7.38 9.33 -26.48
CA LEU A 702 -8.18 10.21 -27.33
C LEU A 702 -9.62 10.40 -26.85
N GLY A 703 -10.10 9.65 -25.86
CA GLY A 703 -11.50 9.73 -25.43
C GLY A 703 -12.50 9.12 -26.41
N LEU A 704 -12.07 8.22 -27.29
CA LEU A 704 -12.93 7.56 -28.28
C LEU A 704 -13.57 6.31 -27.66
N LYS A 705 -14.88 6.16 -27.81
CA LYS A 705 -15.55 4.87 -27.58
C LYS A 705 -15.21 3.95 -28.75
N GLU A 706 -14.68 2.78 -28.45
CA GLU A 706 -14.53 1.73 -29.45
C GLU A 706 -15.61 0.68 -29.22
N GLU A 707 -16.33 0.33 -30.28
CA GLU A 707 -17.12 -0.89 -30.36
C GLU A 707 -16.15 -1.98 -30.82
N PHE A 708 -15.85 -2.93 -29.95
CA PHE A 708 -15.04 -4.09 -30.29
C PHE A 708 -15.99 -5.20 -30.72
N GLU A 709 -15.86 -5.65 -31.97
CA GLU A 709 -16.61 -6.83 -32.44
C GLU A 709 -15.96 -8.09 -31.87
N GLU A 710 -16.76 -8.93 -31.22
CA GLU A 710 -16.34 -10.15 -30.49
C GLU A 710 -15.57 -11.14 -31.39
N GLU A 711 -15.84 -11.13 -32.71
CA GLU A 711 -15.12 -11.90 -33.74
C GLU A 711 -13.60 -11.56 -33.83
N ASN A 712 -13.16 -10.45 -33.22
CA ASN A 712 -11.76 -10.06 -33.19
C ASN A 712 -11.00 -10.58 -31.94
N ALA A 713 -11.65 -11.30 -31.04
CA ALA A 713 -11.03 -11.82 -29.81
C ALA A 713 -9.85 -12.76 -30.10
N ASP A 714 -9.96 -13.62 -31.13
CA ASP A 714 -8.91 -14.58 -31.50
C ASP A 714 -7.63 -13.89 -32.03
N ALA A 715 -7.73 -12.65 -32.51
CA ALA A 715 -6.59 -11.86 -32.99
C ALA A 715 -5.79 -11.21 -31.84
N VAL A 716 -6.28 -11.30 -30.59
CA VAL A 716 -5.70 -10.64 -29.40
C VAL A 716 -4.59 -11.48 -28.74
N ALA A 717 -4.30 -12.69 -29.23
CA ALA A 717 -3.46 -13.68 -28.56
C ALA A 717 -1.96 -13.31 -28.39
N ASP A 718 -1.35 -12.48 -29.25
CA ASP A 718 0.11 -12.25 -29.25
C ASP A 718 0.50 -10.85 -28.76
N CYS A 719 0.64 -10.69 -27.44
CA CYS A 719 1.18 -9.49 -26.80
C CYS A 719 2.70 -9.34 -27.06
N ASP A 720 3.24 -8.12 -26.88
CA ASP A 720 4.68 -7.87 -27.07
C ASP A 720 5.50 -8.79 -26.14
N PRO A 721 6.67 -9.33 -26.59
CA PRO A 721 7.49 -10.20 -25.76
C PRO A 721 7.90 -9.51 -24.45
N PRO A 722 7.98 -10.26 -23.33
CA PRO A 722 8.49 -9.74 -22.06
C PRO A 722 9.78 -8.96 -22.26
N VAL A 723 9.95 -7.89 -21.49
CA VAL A 723 11.15 -7.07 -21.46
C VAL A 723 11.86 -7.39 -20.16
N SER A 724 13.08 -7.89 -20.24
CA SER A 724 13.94 -8.03 -19.06
C SER A 724 14.12 -6.66 -18.43
N LEU A 725 13.81 -6.57 -17.14
CA LEU A 725 14.11 -5.41 -16.32
C LEU A 725 15.62 -5.23 -16.14
N GLY A 726 16.46 -6.19 -16.58
CA GLY A 726 17.87 -6.00 -16.92
C GLY A 726 18.76 -5.38 -15.84
N GLN A 727 19.92 -4.87 -16.29
CA GLN A 727 21.02 -4.41 -15.43
C GLN A 727 21.04 -2.91 -15.12
N PHE A 728 20.34 -2.09 -15.90
CA PHE A 728 20.50 -0.63 -15.91
C PHE A 728 19.21 0.10 -15.62
N GLY A 729 19.28 1.22 -14.89
CA GLY A 729 18.13 2.08 -14.58
C GLY A 729 17.33 1.63 -13.35
N TRP A 730 18.00 0.93 -12.44
CA TRP A 730 17.55 0.73 -11.06
C TRP A 730 17.98 1.93 -10.23
N GLU A 731 17.06 2.44 -9.42
CA GLU A 731 17.33 3.54 -8.49
C GLU A 731 16.97 3.13 -7.07
N THR A 732 17.81 3.55 -6.14
CA THR A 732 17.56 3.42 -4.71
C THR A 732 16.61 4.51 -4.26
N SER A 733 15.56 4.13 -3.52
CA SER A 733 14.66 5.10 -2.92
C SER A 733 14.28 4.70 -1.49
N THR A 734 13.58 5.59 -0.79
CA THR A 734 13.00 5.25 0.52
C THR A 734 11.68 4.53 0.29
N LEU A 735 11.55 3.33 0.85
CA LEU A 735 10.26 2.64 0.89
C LEU A 735 9.59 2.92 2.23
N GLY A 736 8.46 3.61 2.18
CA GLY A 736 7.85 4.09 3.40
C GLY A 736 8.70 5.18 4.05
N ASP A 737 9.09 4.94 5.31
CA ASP A 737 10.08 5.73 6.05
C ASP A 737 11.40 4.99 6.25
N THR A 738 11.56 3.85 5.60
CA THR A 738 12.75 3.02 5.75
C THR A 738 13.77 3.45 4.70
N PRO A 739 14.88 4.10 5.09
CA PRO A 739 15.92 4.46 4.15
C PRO A 739 16.57 3.21 3.57
N SER A 740 16.95 3.30 2.29
CA SER A 740 17.75 2.27 1.63
C SER A 740 19.20 2.36 2.08
N THR A 741 19.56 1.58 3.09
CA THR A 741 20.93 1.53 3.65
C THR A 741 21.65 0.22 3.31
N GLY A 742 20.93 -0.78 2.82
CA GLY A 742 21.47 -2.08 2.44
C GLY A 742 22.27 -2.03 1.14
N PRO A 743 23.32 -2.86 1.02
CA PRO A 743 24.05 -2.99 -0.24
C PRO A 743 23.22 -3.73 -1.29
N TRP A 744 23.46 -3.39 -2.55
CA TRP A 744 22.94 -4.10 -3.71
C TRP A 744 23.94 -4.03 -4.84
N TYR A 745 23.84 -4.96 -5.77
CA TYR A 745 24.60 -4.92 -7.02
C TYR A 745 23.90 -5.74 -8.10
N VAL A 746 24.36 -5.54 -9.33
CA VAL A 746 23.88 -6.23 -10.51
C VAL A 746 25.03 -7.02 -11.10
N GLU A 747 24.76 -8.27 -11.47
CA GLU A 747 25.61 -9.11 -12.31
C GLU A 747 24.83 -9.56 -13.53
N SER A 748 25.50 -10.18 -14.50
CA SER A 748 25.05 -10.35 -15.89
C SER A 748 23.56 -10.74 -16.02
N ASP A 749 23.08 -11.59 -15.11
CA ASP A 749 21.78 -12.27 -15.22
C ASP A 749 20.88 -12.08 -13.99
N PHE A 750 21.36 -11.39 -12.94
CA PHE A 750 20.64 -11.27 -11.68
C PHE A 750 20.91 -9.97 -10.92
N LEU A 751 19.93 -9.59 -10.12
CA LEU A 751 19.96 -8.46 -9.19
C LEU A 751 20.04 -9.01 -7.76
N ILE A 752 21.02 -8.54 -6.97
CA ILE A 752 21.17 -8.94 -5.55
C ILE A 752 20.85 -7.76 -4.64
N LEU A 753 20.01 -8.01 -3.63
CA LEU A 753 19.60 -7.04 -2.62
C LEU A 753 19.97 -7.54 -1.23
N GLY A 754 20.50 -6.66 -0.38
CA GLY A 754 20.85 -6.93 1.02
C GLY A 754 22.29 -7.45 1.24
N ARG A 755 23.06 -7.65 0.16
CA ARG A 755 24.43 -8.18 0.19
C ARG A 755 25.37 -7.38 -0.73
N SER A 756 26.62 -7.17 -0.31
CA SER A 756 27.64 -6.52 -1.14
C SER A 756 28.43 -7.53 -1.98
N ARG A 757 29.11 -7.07 -3.02
CA ARG A 757 29.95 -7.92 -3.89
C ARG A 757 31.13 -8.56 -3.14
N GLU A 758 31.66 -7.86 -2.14
CA GLU A 758 32.78 -8.30 -1.30
C GLU A 758 32.41 -9.44 -0.35
N GLU A 759 31.13 -9.55 0.02
CA GLU A 759 30.62 -10.66 0.84
C GLU A 759 30.51 -11.98 0.06
N GLY A 760 30.76 -11.94 -1.26
CA GLY A 760 30.76 -13.07 -2.20
C GLY A 760 29.36 -13.62 -2.49
N ALA A 761 29.12 -14.12 -3.71
CA ALA A 761 27.94 -14.94 -4.00
C ALA A 761 28.22 -16.38 -3.51
N THR A 762 28.02 -16.66 -2.22
CA THR A 762 28.10 -18.06 -1.73
C THR A 762 26.86 -18.82 -2.18
N THR A 763 27.04 -20.05 -2.68
CA THR A 763 25.92 -20.97 -2.94
C THR A 763 25.18 -21.36 -1.66
N ASP A 764 25.85 -21.23 -0.52
CA ASP A 764 25.30 -21.57 0.80
C ASP A 764 24.60 -20.36 1.44
N ARG A 765 23.43 -20.60 2.05
CA ARG A 765 22.66 -19.60 2.80
C ARG A 765 23.45 -19.18 4.04
N SER A 766 23.70 -17.87 4.19
CA SER A 766 24.29 -17.35 5.42
C SER A 766 23.25 -17.36 6.54
N ARG A 767 23.67 -17.70 7.77
CA ARG A 767 22.83 -17.63 8.98
C ARG A 767 22.47 -16.20 9.39
N SER A 768 22.92 -15.16 8.67
CA SER A 768 22.74 -13.75 9.06
C SER A 768 21.33 -13.22 8.80
N VAL A 769 20.80 -12.42 9.74
CA VAL A 769 19.50 -11.71 9.65
C VAL A 769 19.66 -10.19 9.75
N ALA A 770 20.83 -9.66 9.39
CA ALA A 770 21.07 -8.23 9.48
C ALA A 770 19.95 -7.45 8.77
N ALA A 771 19.34 -6.50 9.48
CA ALA A 771 18.37 -5.58 8.90
C ALA A 771 19.13 -4.60 8.00
N ARG A 772 19.22 -4.94 6.71
CA ARG A 772 19.87 -4.14 5.67
C ARG A 772 18.81 -3.70 4.66
N PRO A 773 17.90 -2.80 5.06
CA PRO A 773 16.79 -2.44 4.21
C PRO A 773 17.26 -1.80 2.92
N ILE A 774 16.75 -2.25 1.79
CA ILE A 774 17.07 -1.71 0.46
C ILE A 774 15.82 -1.81 -0.40
N PHE A 775 15.51 -0.73 -1.12
CA PHE A 775 14.43 -0.68 -2.10
C PHE A 775 14.96 -0.11 -3.40
N LEU A 776 14.77 -0.89 -4.47
CA LEU A 776 15.12 -0.55 -5.83
C LEU A 776 13.88 -0.49 -6.70
N HIS A 777 13.75 0.55 -7.51
CA HIS A 777 12.68 0.63 -8.52
C HIS A 777 13.24 1.04 -9.88
N ARG A 778 12.45 0.83 -10.92
CA ARG A 778 12.74 1.34 -12.28
C ARG A 778 12.18 2.75 -12.43
N GLN A 779 12.84 3.58 -13.23
CA GLN A 779 12.38 4.95 -13.51
C GLN A 779 11.21 5.06 -14.49
N PHE A 780 10.86 3.97 -15.19
CA PHE A 780 9.74 4.04 -16.12
C PHE A 780 8.44 3.71 -15.38
N PRO A 781 7.41 4.57 -15.47
CA PRO A 781 6.10 4.23 -14.98
C PRO A 781 5.50 3.11 -15.83
N VAL A 782 4.69 2.30 -15.18
CA VAL A 782 3.89 1.25 -15.80
C VAL A 782 2.43 1.65 -15.73
N GLN A 783 1.72 1.46 -16.84
CA GLN A 783 0.31 1.82 -17.00
C GLN A 783 -0.47 0.67 -17.66
N GLY A 784 -1.78 0.62 -17.40
CA GLY A 784 -2.68 -0.34 -18.04
C GLY A 784 -2.62 -1.76 -17.45
N SER A 785 -2.61 -2.78 -18.31
CA SER A 785 -2.50 -4.18 -17.89
C SER A 785 -1.09 -4.70 -18.15
N TYR A 786 -0.50 -5.39 -17.18
CA TYR A 786 0.88 -5.84 -17.24
C TYR A 786 1.12 -7.06 -16.35
N SER A 787 2.20 -7.80 -16.61
CA SER A 787 2.73 -8.82 -15.72
C SER A 787 4.19 -8.58 -15.37
N LEU A 788 4.58 -9.02 -14.19
CA LEU A 788 5.94 -9.08 -13.69
C LEU A 788 6.25 -10.54 -13.35
N HIS A 789 7.32 -11.06 -13.92
CA HIS A 789 7.83 -12.40 -13.66
C HIS A 789 9.21 -12.29 -13.03
N ALA A 790 9.49 -13.06 -11.98
CA ALA A 790 10.80 -13.11 -11.35
C ALA A 790 11.03 -14.44 -10.63
N GLN A 791 12.26 -14.93 -10.65
CA GLN A 791 12.67 -16.07 -9.83
C GLN A 791 13.54 -15.57 -8.67
N ILE A 792 13.12 -15.86 -7.44
CA ILE A 792 13.75 -15.36 -6.22
C ILE A 792 14.52 -16.49 -5.53
N PHE A 793 15.79 -16.24 -5.23
CA PHE A 793 16.66 -17.16 -4.48
C PHE A 793 17.05 -16.54 -3.14
N PRO A 794 16.50 -17.03 -2.01
CA PRO A 794 16.94 -16.61 -0.68
C PRO A 794 18.45 -16.87 -0.50
N GLN A 795 19.21 -15.84 -0.11
CA GLN A 795 20.65 -15.92 0.14
C GLN A 795 20.98 -16.07 1.63
N THR A 796 19.97 -15.93 2.50
CA THR A 796 20.04 -16.10 3.96
C THR A 796 18.98 -17.09 4.42
N THR A 797 19.19 -17.69 5.59
CA THR A 797 18.26 -18.69 6.19
C THR A 797 16.94 -18.09 6.66
N PHE A 798 16.85 -16.77 6.73
CA PHE A 798 15.60 -16.02 6.82
C PHE A 798 15.67 -14.81 5.89
N VAL A 799 14.61 -14.60 5.11
CA VAL A 799 14.45 -13.43 4.25
C VAL A 799 13.09 -12.80 4.48
N ASP A 800 13.05 -11.48 4.40
CA ASP A 800 11.83 -10.67 4.45
C ASP A 800 11.98 -9.58 3.40
N PHE A 801 11.24 -9.71 2.30
CA PHE A 801 11.38 -8.91 1.09
C PHE A 801 10.01 -8.52 0.55
N SER A 802 9.96 -7.65 -0.44
CA SER A 802 8.70 -7.19 -1.01
C SER A 802 8.79 -6.84 -2.48
N ILE A 803 7.68 -7.01 -3.18
CA ILE A 803 7.45 -6.51 -4.53
C ILE A 803 6.54 -5.29 -4.42
N VAL A 804 6.97 -4.17 -5.01
CA VAL A 804 6.33 -2.87 -4.87
C VAL A 804 5.73 -2.45 -6.21
N LEU A 805 4.44 -2.10 -6.18
CA LEU A 805 3.65 -1.75 -7.37
C LEU A 805 3.13 -0.33 -7.30
N GLY A 806 3.06 0.29 -8.47
CA GLY A 806 2.52 1.63 -8.62
C GLY A 806 3.25 2.65 -7.75
N PHE A 807 4.58 2.46 -7.57
CA PHE A 807 5.39 3.35 -6.75
C PHE A 807 5.47 4.72 -7.41
N GLN A 808 5.02 5.74 -6.70
CA GLN A 808 5.14 7.14 -7.11
C GLN A 808 5.97 7.95 -6.11
N GLY A 809 6.61 7.30 -5.11
CA GLY A 809 7.36 7.98 -4.05
C GLY A 809 6.64 8.05 -2.71
N GLY A 810 7.40 7.96 -1.61
CA GLY A 810 6.84 8.01 -0.25
C GLY A 810 6.00 6.75 0.02
N ASN A 811 4.75 6.93 0.43
CA ASN A 811 3.79 5.87 0.70
C ASN A 811 2.88 5.63 -0.51
N ARG A 812 3.23 6.06 -1.71
CA ARG A 812 2.35 5.88 -2.86
C ARG A 812 2.70 4.60 -3.58
N TYR A 813 2.28 3.46 -3.02
CA TYR A 813 2.51 2.13 -3.58
C TYR A 813 1.61 1.07 -2.94
N ALA A 814 1.41 -0.05 -3.64
CA ALA A 814 1.01 -1.30 -3.01
C ALA A 814 2.23 -2.21 -2.85
N GLU A 815 2.27 -2.98 -1.77
CA GLU A 815 3.39 -3.84 -1.41
C GLU A 815 2.92 -5.27 -1.16
N PHE A 816 3.58 -6.20 -1.84
CA PHE A 816 3.45 -7.63 -1.63
C PHE A 816 4.68 -8.04 -0.82
N ARG A 817 4.52 -8.21 0.49
CA ARG A 817 5.58 -8.60 1.41
C ARG A 817 5.61 -10.11 1.57
N LEU A 818 6.80 -10.67 1.42
CA LEU A 818 7.07 -12.09 1.48
C LEU A 818 8.15 -12.33 2.53
N SER A 819 7.91 -13.27 3.45
CA SER A 819 8.94 -13.74 4.37
C SER A 819 9.02 -15.25 4.36
N SER A 820 10.24 -15.79 4.31
CA SER A 820 10.51 -17.22 4.24
C SER A 820 11.77 -17.54 5.04
N GLY A 821 11.83 -18.76 5.60
CA GLY A 821 12.94 -19.24 6.41
C GLY A 821 12.66 -19.28 7.91
N ASP A 822 13.69 -19.58 8.69
CA ASP A 822 13.59 -19.78 10.14
C ASP A 822 14.26 -18.62 10.90
N TRP A 823 13.43 -17.81 11.56
CA TRP A 823 13.86 -16.68 12.36
C TRP A 823 14.71 -17.08 13.58
N ASP A 824 14.34 -18.15 14.28
CA ASP A 824 15.01 -18.55 15.51
C ASP A 824 16.33 -19.25 15.18
N TYR A 825 16.39 -20.08 14.14
CA TYR A 825 17.66 -20.62 13.65
C TYR A 825 18.63 -19.51 13.21
N SER A 826 18.14 -18.56 12.42
CA SER A 826 18.95 -17.47 11.86
C SER A 826 19.44 -16.48 12.92
N THR A 827 18.69 -16.28 14.01
CA THR A 827 19.16 -15.48 15.16
C THR A 827 20.05 -16.24 16.15
N GLY A 828 20.36 -17.51 15.88
CA GLY A 828 21.22 -18.32 16.75
C GLY A 828 20.48 -19.05 17.86
N ARG A 829 19.14 -18.91 17.95
CA ARG A 829 18.33 -19.49 19.03
C ARG A 829 18.15 -20.99 18.84
N ASP A 830 17.97 -21.45 17.61
CA ASP A 830 17.88 -22.87 17.30
C ASP A 830 19.08 -23.38 16.54
N ALA A 831 19.44 -24.65 16.79
CA ALA A 831 20.59 -25.31 16.19
C ALA A 831 20.26 -25.97 14.85
N VAL A 832 18.96 -26.12 14.55
CA VAL A 832 18.42 -26.76 13.35
C VAL A 832 17.51 -25.76 12.67
N GLU A 833 17.60 -25.67 11.34
CA GLU A 833 16.72 -24.83 10.52
C GLU A 833 15.39 -25.56 10.27
N GLU A 834 14.27 -24.92 10.62
CA GLU A 834 12.92 -25.43 10.31
C GLU A 834 12.16 -24.42 9.43
N VAL A 835 12.16 -24.66 8.12
CA VAL A 835 11.40 -23.82 7.17
C VAL A 835 9.99 -24.38 6.99
N HIS A 836 8.99 -23.70 7.56
CA HIS A 836 7.59 -24.17 7.53
C HIS A 836 6.81 -23.72 6.28
N GLY A 837 7.23 -22.65 5.60
CA GLY A 837 6.49 -22.10 4.47
C GLY A 837 6.90 -20.69 4.08
N LEU A 838 6.16 -20.15 3.12
CA LEU A 838 6.23 -18.77 2.67
C LEU A 838 5.07 -17.98 3.29
N ARG A 839 5.39 -16.95 4.06
CA ARG A 839 4.39 -16.03 4.58
C ARG A 839 4.22 -14.85 3.64
N LEU A 840 2.98 -14.62 3.21
CA LEU A 840 2.59 -13.48 2.38
C LEU A 840 1.82 -12.46 3.21
N GLN A 841 2.07 -11.19 2.94
CA GLN A 841 1.36 -10.05 3.49
C GLN A 841 1.18 -8.96 2.44
N PHE A 842 0.01 -8.32 2.40
CA PHE A 842 -0.21 -7.16 1.54
C PHE A 842 -0.25 -5.87 2.37
N GLY A 843 0.34 -4.82 1.83
CA GLY A 843 0.28 -3.47 2.36
C GLY A 843 -0.18 -2.49 1.29
N ASP A 844 -0.99 -1.51 1.70
CA ASP A 844 -1.12 -0.25 0.96
C ASP A 844 -0.25 0.78 1.67
N GLY A 845 0.65 1.41 0.94
CA GLY A 845 1.20 2.68 1.40
C GLY A 845 0.16 3.80 1.27
N ARG A 846 -0.73 3.75 0.28
CA ARG A 846 -1.56 4.90 -0.10
C ARG A 846 -2.56 5.20 1.01
N MET A 847 -2.68 6.47 1.39
CA MET A 847 -3.77 6.92 2.25
C MET A 847 -4.99 7.23 1.36
N ARG A 848 -5.91 6.27 1.23
CA ARG A 848 -7.12 6.38 0.41
C ARG A 848 -8.39 6.19 1.22
N ASP A 849 -9.49 6.79 0.77
CA ASP A 849 -10.79 6.78 1.46
C ASP A 849 -11.38 5.37 1.59
N GLN A 850 -11.04 4.45 0.68
CA GLN A 850 -11.46 3.05 0.72
C GLN A 850 -10.29 2.09 0.94
N ALA A 851 -10.57 0.94 1.56
CA ALA A 851 -9.59 -0.11 1.81
C ALA A 851 -9.09 -0.76 0.50
N LEU A 852 -7.88 -1.33 0.53
CA LEU A 852 -7.53 -2.42 -0.37
C LEU A 852 -8.39 -3.63 -0.03
N TRP A 853 -8.98 -4.23 -1.05
CA TRP A 853 -9.79 -5.44 -0.94
C TRP A 853 -8.99 -6.64 -1.44
N GLY A 854 -9.00 -7.71 -0.67
CA GLY A 854 -8.22 -8.91 -0.91
C GLY A 854 -8.14 -9.72 0.39
N HIS A 855 -8.52 -10.99 0.30
CA HIS A 855 -8.61 -11.90 1.43
C HIS A 855 -7.29 -11.95 2.21
N ARG A 856 -7.39 -11.96 3.55
CA ARG A 856 -6.30 -12.08 4.54
C ARG A 856 -5.06 -11.22 4.22
N ARG A 857 -4.94 -10.07 4.91
CA ARG A 857 -3.71 -9.25 4.91
C ARG A 857 -2.43 -10.02 5.24
N ARG A 858 -2.54 -11.21 5.82
CA ARG A 858 -1.43 -12.13 6.08
C ARG A 858 -1.92 -13.58 6.00
N PHE A 859 -1.21 -14.43 5.27
CA PHE A 859 -1.42 -15.88 5.26
C PHE A 859 -0.12 -16.63 4.99
N ASP A 860 -0.09 -17.91 5.38
CA ASP A 860 1.09 -18.78 5.23
C ASP A 860 0.80 -19.83 4.14
N LEU A 861 1.70 -19.94 3.16
CA LEU A 861 1.73 -20.99 2.15
C LEU A 861 2.71 -22.07 2.62
N PRO A 862 2.23 -23.25 3.05
CA PRO A 862 3.12 -24.31 3.50
C PRO A 862 3.94 -24.84 2.33
N PHE A 863 5.22 -25.13 2.56
CA PHE A 863 5.99 -25.95 1.64
C PHE A 863 5.72 -27.42 1.94
N GLU A 864 5.74 -28.29 0.92
CA GLU A 864 5.86 -29.72 1.18
C GLU A 864 7.07 -29.96 2.09
N LYS A 865 6.88 -30.69 3.19
CA LYS A 865 7.86 -30.88 4.26
C LYS A 865 9.18 -31.44 3.70
N THR A 866 10.08 -30.55 3.32
CA THR A 866 11.45 -30.82 2.92
C THR A 866 12.36 -30.09 3.91
N GLN A 867 13.39 -30.78 4.42
CA GLN A 867 14.29 -30.22 5.45
C GLN A 867 15.11 -29.00 5.00
N ALA A 868 15.00 -28.54 3.74
CA ALA A 868 15.76 -27.42 3.20
C ALA A 868 14.91 -26.26 2.63
N GLY A 869 13.58 -26.42 2.56
CA GLY A 869 12.70 -25.53 1.79
C GLY A 869 13.06 -25.47 0.29
N PRO A 870 12.30 -24.72 -0.53
CA PRO A 870 12.64 -24.56 -1.94
C PRO A 870 13.91 -23.72 -2.11
N THR A 871 14.75 -24.10 -3.08
CA THR A 871 15.98 -23.37 -3.44
C THR A 871 15.68 -22.07 -4.20
N SER A 872 14.52 -21.98 -4.83
CA SER A 872 14.00 -20.79 -5.51
C SER A 872 12.48 -20.70 -5.40
N ILE A 873 11.94 -19.50 -5.49
CA ILE A 873 10.51 -19.22 -5.54
C ILE A 873 10.22 -18.51 -6.87
N GLU A 874 9.36 -19.08 -7.71
CA GLU A 874 8.89 -18.40 -8.92
C GLU A 874 7.70 -17.51 -8.55
N ILE A 875 7.77 -16.25 -8.97
CA ILE A 875 6.72 -15.27 -8.73
C ILE A 875 6.25 -14.71 -10.06
N THR A 876 4.94 -14.80 -10.28
CA THR A 876 4.25 -14.06 -11.35
C THR A 876 3.22 -13.14 -10.71
N LEU A 877 3.26 -11.87 -11.06
CA LEU A 877 2.27 -10.90 -10.66
C LEU A 877 1.62 -10.33 -11.91
N THR A 878 0.30 -10.36 -11.94
CA THR A 878 -0.51 -9.88 -13.06
C THR A 878 -1.37 -8.71 -12.59
N VAL A 879 -1.39 -7.60 -13.33
CA VAL A 879 -2.11 -6.38 -12.97
C VAL A 879 -3.01 -5.97 -14.13
N SER A 880 -4.25 -5.60 -13.82
CA SER A 880 -5.19 -5.02 -14.78
C SER A 880 -6.09 -3.99 -14.11
N GLY A 881 -5.90 -2.72 -14.47
CA GLY A 881 -6.64 -1.61 -13.88
C GLY A 881 -6.46 -1.58 -12.36
N ALA A 882 -7.58 -1.64 -11.63
CA ALA A 882 -7.60 -1.61 -10.17
C ALA A 882 -7.20 -2.92 -9.49
N GLY A 883 -7.04 -4.02 -10.22
CA GLY A 883 -6.76 -5.34 -9.67
C GLY A 883 -5.31 -5.80 -9.88
N ALA A 884 -4.83 -6.66 -8.98
CA ALA A 884 -3.56 -7.37 -9.08
C ALA A 884 -3.73 -8.81 -8.58
N LEU A 885 -3.33 -9.80 -9.38
CA LEU A 885 -3.34 -11.23 -9.07
C LEU A 885 -1.89 -11.71 -8.89
N PHE A 886 -1.66 -12.47 -7.82
CA PHE A 886 -0.34 -12.96 -7.44
C PHE A 886 -0.27 -14.47 -7.54
N PHE A 887 0.77 -14.96 -8.20
CA PHE A 887 1.07 -16.36 -8.40
C PHE A 887 2.42 -16.72 -7.77
N VAL A 888 2.47 -17.88 -7.11
CA VAL A 888 3.69 -18.49 -6.59
C VAL A 888 3.80 -19.87 -7.20
N ASP A 889 4.93 -20.16 -7.85
CA ASP A 889 5.20 -21.44 -8.52
C ASP A 889 4.06 -21.88 -9.47
N GLY A 890 3.46 -20.90 -10.15
CA GLY A 890 2.37 -21.10 -11.12
C GLY A 890 0.95 -21.12 -10.51
N GLU A 891 0.81 -21.19 -9.19
CA GLU A 891 -0.50 -21.22 -8.52
C GLU A 891 -0.96 -19.82 -8.10
N ALA A 892 -2.21 -19.47 -8.37
CA ALA A 892 -2.79 -18.20 -7.94
C ALA A 892 -3.06 -18.22 -6.42
N VAL A 893 -2.32 -17.42 -5.66
CA VAL A 893 -2.37 -17.44 -4.19
C VAL A 893 -3.04 -16.21 -3.57
N ALA A 894 -3.15 -15.09 -4.31
CA ALA A 894 -3.81 -13.90 -3.80
C ALA A 894 -4.30 -12.95 -4.88
N PHE A 895 -5.42 -12.27 -4.60
CA PHE A 895 -5.95 -11.19 -5.43
C PHE A 895 -6.11 -9.92 -4.58
N LEU A 896 -5.75 -8.78 -5.17
CA LEU A 896 -5.81 -7.46 -4.56
C LEU A 896 -6.57 -6.52 -5.49
N ARG A 897 -7.47 -5.69 -4.94
CA ARG A 897 -8.14 -4.63 -5.68
C ARG A 897 -8.17 -3.31 -4.91
N ASN A 898 -7.88 -2.22 -5.62
CA ASN A 898 -8.07 -0.88 -5.12
C ASN A 898 -9.56 -0.59 -4.92
N GLY A 899 -9.96 -0.26 -3.67
CA GLY A 899 -11.36 -0.03 -3.33
C GLY A 899 -11.98 1.16 -4.06
N ASP A 900 -11.19 2.20 -4.28
CA ASP A 900 -11.57 3.41 -5.01
C ASP A 900 -11.55 3.24 -6.55
N GLY A 901 -11.28 2.03 -7.05
CA GLY A 901 -11.23 1.73 -8.48
C GLY A 901 -10.04 2.32 -9.21
N GLN A 902 -9.11 3.01 -8.54
CA GLN A 902 -7.92 3.56 -9.19
C GLN A 902 -7.00 2.43 -9.67
N ALA A 903 -6.33 2.63 -10.80
CA ALA A 903 -5.41 1.64 -11.34
C ALA A 903 -4.08 1.55 -10.55
N PHE A 904 -3.42 0.40 -10.58
CA PHE A 904 -2.05 0.23 -10.09
C PHE A 904 -1.04 0.78 -11.10
N GLU A 905 -1.03 2.11 -11.29
CA GLU A 905 -0.07 2.79 -12.17
C GLU A 905 1.10 3.39 -11.37
N GLY A 906 2.29 3.38 -11.95
CA GLY A 906 3.53 3.91 -11.35
C GLY A 906 4.73 2.99 -11.55
N MET A 907 5.82 3.21 -10.81
CA MET A 907 7.05 2.45 -10.94
C MET A 907 6.94 1.06 -10.26
N LEU A 908 7.67 0.09 -10.80
CA LEU A 908 7.82 -1.26 -10.21
C LEU A 908 9.16 -1.36 -9.49
N GLY A 909 9.18 -2.08 -8.37
CA GLY A 909 10.40 -2.29 -7.60
C GLY A 909 10.40 -3.50 -6.68
N PHE A 910 11.58 -3.75 -6.11
CA PHE A 910 11.84 -4.81 -5.15
C PHE A 910 12.48 -4.23 -3.90
N ALA A 911 12.05 -4.69 -2.73
CA ALA A 911 12.62 -4.31 -1.46
C ALA A 911 13.08 -5.53 -0.67
N VAL A 912 14.13 -5.38 0.12
CA VAL A 912 14.50 -6.31 1.20
C VAL A 912 14.41 -5.53 2.50
N HIS A 913 13.72 -6.09 3.48
CA HIS A 913 13.62 -5.56 4.84
C HIS A 913 14.66 -6.23 5.75
N ARG A 914 14.86 -7.54 5.60
CA ARG A 914 15.86 -8.35 6.33
C ARG A 914 16.39 -9.50 5.47
N GLY A 915 17.64 -9.87 5.71
CA GLY A 915 18.31 -10.93 4.96
C GLY A 915 18.81 -10.44 3.60
N ALA A 916 18.98 -11.37 2.66
CA ALA A 916 19.39 -11.04 1.29
C ALA A 916 18.71 -11.97 0.27
N ILE A 917 18.42 -11.44 -0.92
CA ILE A 917 17.83 -12.20 -2.03
C ILE A 917 18.61 -11.97 -3.31
N ARG A 918 18.60 -12.98 -4.19
CA ARG A 918 19.01 -12.88 -5.58
C ARG A 918 17.78 -13.02 -6.46
N ILE A 919 17.54 -12.03 -7.31
CA ILE A 919 16.43 -11.97 -8.25
C ILE A 919 16.99 -12.28 -9.63
N GLN A 920 16.63 -13.43 -10.18
CA GLN A 920 17.07 -13.87 -11.49
C GLN A 920 16.04 -13.48 -12.55
N GLN A 921 16.54 -12.89 -13.65
CA GLN A 921 15.76 -12.55 -14.85
C GLN A 921 14.40 -11.87 -14.58
N PRO A 922 14.33 -10.80 -13.77
CA PRO A 922 13.06 -10.10 -13.59
C PRO A 922 12.60 -9.55 -14.96
N ALA A 923 11.40 -9.93 -15.39
CA ALA A 923 10.85 -9.61 -16.69
C ALA A 923 9.47 -8.98 -16.57
N PHE A 924 9.19 -8.03 -17.44
CA PHE A 924 7.97 -7.24 -17.44
C PHE A 924 7.30 -7.35 -18.81
N GLN A 925 6.00 -7.65 -18.84
CA GLN A 925 5.24 -7.73 -20.07
C GLN A 925 4.02 -6.81 -19.99
N ARG A 926 3.80 -5.99 -21.01
CA ARG A 926 2.53 -5.24 -21.17
C ARG A 926 1.55 -6.12 -21.91
N HIS A 927 0.30 -6.07 -21.47
CA HIS A 927 -0.77 -6.87 -22.03
C HIS A 927 -1.83 -5.98 -22.67
N HIS A 928 -2.37 -6.46 -23.79
CA HIS A 928 -3.44 -5.82 -24.50
C HIS A 928 -4.76 -6.09 -23.78
N LYS A 929 -5.61 -5.07 -23.74
CA LYS A 929 -6.96 -5.14 -23.19
C LYS A 929 -7.92 -4.41 -24.13
N PHE A 930 -9.00 -5.07 -24.50
CA PHE A 930 -10.04 -4.59 -25.40
C PHE A 930 -11.40 -4.71 -24.73
N GLY A 931 -11.97 -3.57 -24.29
CA GLY A 931 -13.13 -3.64 -23.40
C GLY A 931 -12.79 -4.43 -22.15
N ASP A 932 -13.50 -5.53 -21.91
CA ASP A 932 -13.25 -6.47 -20.80
C ASP A 932 -12.40 -7.70 -21.19
N LEU A 933 -12.07 -7.86 -22.48
CA LEU A 933 -11.23 -8.96 -22.97
C LEU A 933 -9.74 -8.69 -22.77
N HIS A 934 -8.99 -9.72 -22.40
CA HIS A 934 -7.53 -9.70 -22.22
C HIS A 934 -6.84 -10.61 -23.24
N CYS A 935 -5.55 -10.38 -23.51
CA CYS A 935 -4.76 -11.34 -24.30
C CYS A 935 -4.53 -12.65 -23.55
N ASP A 936 -4.44 -13.76 -24.29
CA ASP A 936 -4.28 -15.12 -23.74
C ASP A 936 -3.04 -15.27 -22.85
N CYS A 937 -2.00 -14.47 -23.08
CA CYS A 937 -0.79 -14.49 -22.25
C CYS A 937 -0.91 -13.69 -20.94
N LEU A 938 -2.00 -12.92 -20.76
CA LEU A 938 -2.34 -12.36 -19.45
C LEU A 938 -3.18 -13.42 -18.72
N ALA A 939 -2.59 -14.06 -17.71
CA ALA A 939 -3.34 -14.90 -16.79
C ALA A 939 -4.25 -14.02 -15.91
N TRP A 940 -5.36 -13.56 -16.50
CA TRP A 940 -6.38 -12.76 -15.83
C TRP A 940 -7.65 -13.58 -15.67
N PRO A 941 -8.19 -13.63 -14.45
CA PRO A 941 -9.42 -14.34 -14.20
C PRO A 941 -10.60 -13.68 -14.90
N GLU A 942 -11.48 -14.48 -15.50
CA GLU A 942 -12.83 -14.01 -15.79
C GLU A 942 -13.52 -13.49 -14.51
N ASP A 943 -14.35 -12.47 -14.67
CA ASP A 943 -15.26 -12.02 -13.62
C ASP A 943 -16.09 -13.22 -13.14
N TRP A 944 -16.34 -13.30 -11.84
CA TRP A 944 -17.02 -14.46 -11.29
C TRP A 944 -18.50 -14.43 -11.66
N HIS A 945 -18.98 -15.55 -12.19
CA HIS A 945 -20.38 -15.73 -12.52
C HIS A 945 -20.95 -16.89 -11.69
N PRO A 946 -21.87 -16.65 -10.75
CA PRO A 946 -22.32 -17.67 -9.79
C PRO A 946 -23.05 -18.86 -10.43
N MET A 947 -23.59 -18.69 -11.65
CA MET A 947 -24.26 -19.76 -12.39
C MET A 947 -23.36 -20.51 -13.40
N ARG A 948 -22.05 -20.24 -13.43
CA ARG A 948 -21.10 -20.89 -14.34
C ARG A 948 -19.97 -21.55 -13.55
N PRO A 949 -19.56 -22.80 -13.87
CA PRO A 949 -18.42 -23.40 -13.21
C PRO A 949 -17.18 -22.57 -13.46
N SER A 950 -16.38 -22.37 -12.42
CA SER A 950 -15.11 -21.63 -12.50
C SER A 950 -14.06 -22.31 -11.64
N ALA A 951 -12.80 -22.25 -12.07
CA ALA A 951 -11.65 -22.84 -11.38
C ALA A 951 -11.18 -22.04 -10.15
N TRP A 952 -11.95 -21.05 -9.69
CA TRP A 952 -11.56 -20.18 -8.59
C TRP A 952 -11.57 -20.90 -7.24
N SER A 953 -10.54 -20.65 -6.45
CA SER A 953 -10.54 -20.93 -5.02
C SER A 953 -11.23 -19.78 -4.28
N TRP A 954 -11.95 -20.12 -3.21
CA TRP A 954 -12.68 -19.13 -2.42
C TRP A 954 -11.74 -18.10 -1.78
N GLU A 955 -10.48 -18.48 -1.49
CA GLU A 955 -9.46 -17.59 -0.93
C GLU A 955 -9.14 -16.39 -1.84
N THR A 956 -9.55 -16.45 -3.11
CA THR A 956 -9.32 -15.37 -4.08
C THR A 956 -10.60 -14.61 -4.45
N MET A 957 -11.75 -14.91 -3.84
CA MET A 957 -13.06 -14.36 -4.24
C MET A 957 -13.27 -12.90 -3.82
N GLU A 958 -12.77 -12.49 -2.65
CA GLU A 958 -12.87 -11.09 -2.20
C GLU A 958 -12.14 -10.13 -3.14
N GLY A 959 -12.80 -9.01 -3.47
CA GLY A 959 -12.34 -8.01 -4.42
C GLY A 959 -12.69 -8.30 -5.88
N ARG A 960 -13.17 -9.51 -6.22
CA ARG A 960 -13.58 -9.84 -7.59
C ARG A 960 -14.90 -9.19 -7.96
N ARG A 961 -15.13 -9.02 -9.25
CA ARG A 961 -16.43 -8.60 -9.77
C ARG A 961 -17.31 -9.83 -9.98
N ALA A 962 -18.55 -9.74 -9.50
CA ALA A 962 -19.63 -10.67 -9.75
C ALA A 962 -20.46 -10.14 -10.93
N VAL A 963 -20.66 -10.99 -11.93
CA VAL A 963 -21.40 -10.66 -13.16
C VAL A 963 -22.57 -11.61 -13.36
N GLY A 964 -23.54 -11.19 -14.19
CA GLY A 964 -24.76 -11.95 -14.43
C GLY A 964 -25.75 -11.94 -13.27
N LEU A 965 -25.56 -11.04 -12.32
CA LEU A 965 -26.46 -10.79 -11.19
C LEU A 965 -27.17 -9.45 -11.39
N ASP A 966 -28.46 -9.41 -11.10
CA ASP A 966 -29.19 -8.15 -11.00
C ASP A 966 -29.03 -7.61 -9.56
N LEU A 967 -28.23 -6.57 -9.42
CA LEU A 967 -27.79 -6.06 -8.11
C LEU A 967 -28.68 -4.91 -7.64
N GLY A 968 -28.86 -4.80 -6.32
CA GLY A 968 -29.54 -3.65 -5.73
C GLY A 968 -28.69 -2.38 -5.76
N PRO A 969 -29.30 -1.18 -5.64
CA PRO A 969 -28.58 0.10 -5.59
C PRO A 969 -27.66 0.26 -4.37
N GLU A 970 -27.84 -0.59 -3.34
CA GLU A 970 -26.98 -0.67 -2.15
C GLU A 970 -26.11 -1.95 -2.13
N GLY A 971 -26.16 -2.75 -3.20
CA GLY A 971 -25.59 -4.09 -3.30
C GLY A 971 -26.63 -5.21 -3.20
N SER A 972 -26.15 -6.45 -3.04
CA SER A 972 -26.94 -7.66 -2.83
C SER A 972 -26.19 -8.65 -1.93
N PHE A 973 -26.94 -9.46 -1.18
CA PHE A 973 -26.39 -10.63 -0.49
C PHE A 973 -26.58 -11.87 -1.33
N LEU A 974 -25.55 -12.70 -1.40
CA LEU A 974 -25.58 -13.95 -2.12
C LEU A 974 -25.30 -15.10 -1.15
N VAL A 975 -26.32 -15.89 -0.85
CA VAL A 975 -26.22 -17.14 -0.08
C VAL A 975 -25.87 -18.26 -1.05
N TRP A 976 -24.77 -18.94 -0.78
CA TRP A 976 -24.31 -20.08 -1.55
C TRP A 976 -24.38 -21.34 -0.69
N VAL A 977 -25.15 -22.32 -1.18
CA VAL A 977 -25.39 -23.58 -0.48
C VAL A 977 -24.51 -24.67 -1.10
N PRO A 978 -23.48 -25.18 -0.40
CA PRO A 978 -22.58 -26.16 -0.98
C PRO A 978 -23.25 -27.46 -1.42
N TYR A 979 -22.75 -28.05 -2.51
CA TYR A 979 -23.04 -29.44 -2.83
C TYR A 979 -22.22 -30.36 -1.90
N ARG A 980 -22.72 -30.60 -0.69
CA ARG A 980 -22.26 -31.70 0.15
C ARG A 980 -22.71 -32.97 -0.54
N GLY A 981 -21.79 -33.70 -1.18
CA GLY A 981 -22.09 -34.87 -2.00
C GLY A 981 -23.25 -35.65 -1.41
N MET A 982 -24.44 -35.51 -2.02
CA MET A 982 -25.62 -36.15 -1.49
C MET A 982 -25.30 -37.64 -1.43
N PRO A 983 -25.49 -38.32 -0.29
CA PRO A 983 -25.43 -39.76 -0.26
C PRO A 983 -26.26 -40.27 -1.44
N GLU A 984 -25.75 -41.24 -2.21
CA GLU A 984 -26.49 -41.80 -3.36
C GLU A 984 -27.90 -42.31 -2.96
N GLU A 985 -28.16 -42.44 -1.66
CA GLU A 985 -29.38 -42.91 -1.03
C GLU A 985 -30.26 -41.81 -0.37
N MET A 986 -29.92 -40.51 -0.50
CA MET A 986 -30.76 -39.43 0.07
C MET A 986 -32.11 -39.39 -0.65
N SER A 987 -33.20 -39.47 0.11
CA SER A 987 -34.54 -39.45 -0.47
C SER A 987 -34.89 -38.05 -0.99
N LEU A 988 -35.75 -38.01 -2.01
CA LEU A 988 -36.22 -36.74 -2.59
C LEU A 988 -37.01 -35.89 -1.55
N GLU A 989 -37.54 -36.53 -0.52
CA GLU A 989 -38.24 -35.89 0.60
C GLU A 989 -37.26 -35.25 1.59
N ASP A 990 -36.15 -35.91 1.91
CA ASP A 990 -35.07 -35.32 2.72
C ASP A 990 -34.40 -34.14 2.01
N ALA A 991 -34.16 -34.25 0.69
CA ALA A 991 -33.64 -33.15 -0.11
C ALA A 991 -34.60 -31.94 -0.11
N ARG A 992 -35.92 -32.18 -0.12
CA ARG A 992 -36.94 -31.12 0.01
C ARG A 992 -36.96 -30.48 1.39
N GLU A 993 -36.86 -31.28 2.44
CA GLU A 993 -36.79 -30.75 3.82
C GLU A 993 -35.52 -29.93 4.03
N ILE A 994 -34.37 -30.36 3.49
CA ILE A 994 -33.12 -29.60 3.52
C ILE A 994 -33.25 -28.30 2.72
N ALA A 995 -33.78 -28.33 1.49
CA ALA A 995 -34.00 -27.13 0.69
C ALA A 995 -34.95 -26.13 1.38
N ALA A 996 -36.04 -26.63 1.97
CA ALA A 996 -37.02 -25.82 2.68
C ALA A 996 -36.45 -25.25 3.99
N TYR A 997 -35.65 -26.04 4.72
CA TYR A 997 -34.95 -25.60 5.92
C TYR A 997 -33.91 -24.54 5.59
N GLN A 998 -33.05 -24.75 4.59
CA GLN A 998 -32.03 -23.79 4.17
C GLN A 998 -32.63 -22.51 3.57
N ALA A 999 -33.72 -22.63 2.80
CA ALA A 999 -34.47 -21.47 2.35
C ALA A 999 -35.12 -20.70 3.51
N PHE A 1000 -35.46 -21.36 4.62
CA PHE A 1000 -36.05 -20.74 5.82
C PHE A 1000 -34.99 -20.21 6.80
N THR A 1001 -33.81 -20.84 6.90
CA THR A 1001 -32.68 -20.34 7.71
C THR A 1001 -31.95 -19.21 7.03
N GLY A 1002 -31.91 -19.13 5.69
CA GLY A 1002 -31.43 -17.95 4.96
C GLY A 1002 -32.33 -16.71 5.14
N VAL A 1003 -33.56 -16.90 5.61
CA VAL A 1003 -34.57 -15.85 5.87
C VAL A 1003 -34.49 -15.25 7.27
N ARG A 1004 -34.25 -16.06 8.31
CA ARG A 1004 -33.97 -15.53 9.67
C ARG A 1004 -32.93 -14.38 9.70
N PRO A 1005 -31.87 -14.41 8.88
CA PRO A 1005 -30.96 -13.29 8.64
C PRO A 1005 -31.62 -11.96 8.33
N ALA A 1006 -32.77 -11.93 7.62
CA ALA A 1006 -33.47 -10.69 7.30
C ALA A 1006 -34.03 -9.99 8.54
N GLU A 1007 -34.38 -10.73 9.60
CA GLU A 1007 -34.79 -10.17 10.90
C GLU A 1007 -33.59 -9.69 11.73
N GLU A 1008 -32.41 -10.25 11.47
CA GLU A 1008 -31.16 -9.97 12.16
C GLU A 1008 -30.30 -8.90 11.48
N ILE A 1009 -30.56 -8.60 10.21
CA ILE A 1009 -29.80 -7.65 9.42
C ILE A 1009 -30.36 -6.24 9.63
N PRO A 1010 -29.53 -5.30 10.09
CA PRO A 1010 -30.00 -3.97 10.41
C PRO A 1010 -30.59 -3.18 9.23
N GLY A 1011 -31.43 -2.19 9.53
CA GLY A 1011 -32.03 -1.32 8.54
C GLY A 1011 -30.99 -0.50 7.74
N GLY A 1012 -31.10 -0.48 6.41
CA GLY A 1012 -30.21 0.29 5.51
C GLY A 1012 -29.09 -0.52 4.84
N LEU A 1013 -29.15 -1.86 4.94
CA LEU A 1013 -28.39 -2.78 4.09
C LEU A 1013 -29.25 -3.26 2.93
N PRO A 1014 -28.63 -3.74 1.82
CA PRO A 1014 -29.37 -4.16 0.66
C PRO A 1014 -30.37 -5.23 1.05
N ARG A 1015 -31.64 -4.94 0.81
CA ARG A 1015 -32.74 -5.87 1.07
C ARG A 1015 -32.79 -7.00 0.04
N ARG A 1016 -31.97 -6.94 -1.00
CA ARG A 1016 -31.98 -7.89 -2.12
C ARG A 1016 -31.10 -9.09 -1.79
N TRP A 1017 -31.73 -10.27 -1.82
CA TRP A 1017 -31.09 -11.56 -1.59
C TRP A 1017 -31.04 -12.37 -2.87
N LEU A 1018 -29.93 -13.06 -3.05
CA LEU A 1018 -29.65 -13.97 -4.13
C LEU A 1018 -29.34 -15.32 -3.46
N VAL A 1019 -30.05 -16.39 -3.82
CA VAL A 1019 -29.84 -17.72 -3.22
C VAL A 1019 -29.47 -18.72 -4.32
N ALA A 1020 -28.30 -19.32 -4.16
CA ALA A 1020 -27.73 -20.30 -5.07
C ALA A 1020 -27.92 -21.71 -4.52
N PHE A 1021 -28.63 -22.57 -5.25
CA PHE A 1021 -28.78 -23.99 -4.89
C PHE A 1021 -28.13 -24.92 -5.92
N PRO A 1022 -27.60 -26.08 -5.50
CA PRO A 1022 -27.21 -27.13 -6.43
C PRO A 1022 -28.41 -27.63 -7.25
N GLN A 1023 -28.17 -28.04 -8.50
CA GLN A 1023 -29.23 -28.54 -9.41
C GLN A 1023 -30.13 -29.63 -8.77
N PRO A 1024 -29.62 -30.65 -8.06
CA PRO A 1024 -30.48 -31.67 -7.45
C PRO A 1024 -31.43 -31.13 -6.36
N LEU A 1025 -31.00 -30.10 -5.61
CA LEU A 1025 -31.85 -29.41 -4.64
C LEU A 1025 -32.95 -28.61 -5.34
N MET A 1026 -32.60 -27.92 -6.43
CA MET A 1026 -33.57 -27.16 -7.23
C MET A 1026 -34.60 -28.06 -7.91
N ASP A 1027 -34.18 -29.22 -8.43
CA ASP A 1027 -35.07 -30.21 -9.04
C ASP A 1027 -36.04 -30.84 -8.01
N ALA A 1028 -35.62 -30.90 -6.75
CA ALA A 1028 -36.46 -31.39 -5.66
C ALA A 1028 -37.56 -30.38 -5.25
N VAL A 1029 -37.37 -29.08 -5.52
CA VAL A 1029 -38.38 -28.03 -5.28
C VAL A 1029 -39.45 -28.08 -6.38
N GLU A 1030 -40.59 -28.73 -6.09
CA GLU A 1030 -41.69 -28.94 -7.07
C GLU A 1030 -42.26 -27.65 -7.69
N ASP A 1031 -42.16 -26.53 -6.98
CA ASP A 1031 -42.56 -25.22 -7.48
C ASP A 1031 -41.62 -24.11 -6.99
N PRO A 1032 -40.65 -23.65 -7.80
CA PRO A 1032 -39.80 -22.52 -7.46
C PRO A 1032 -40.60 -21.21 -7.22
N TYR A 1033 -41.83 -21.10 -7.73
CA TYR A 1033 -42.72 -19.96 -7.44
C TYR A 1033 -43.33 -20.01 -6.03
N ALA A 1034 -43.44 -21.18 -5.40
CA ALA A 1034 -43.87 -21.29 -4.01
C ALA A 1034 -42.84 -20.69 -3.03
N LEU A 1035 -41.55 -20.69 -3.38
CA LEU A 1035 -40.51 -19.97 -2.66
C LEU A 1035 -40.62 -18.45 -2.88
N LYS A 1036 -40.80 -17.99 -4.14
CA LYS A 1036 -40.97 -16.57 -4.49
C LYS A 1036 -42.20 -15.91 -3.87
N THR A 1037 -43.28 -16.67 -3.65
CA THR A 1037 -44.54 -16.15 -3.10
C THR A 1037 -44.55 -16.04 -1.58
N ARG A 1038 -43.65 -16.75 -0.89
CA ARG A 1038 -43.47 -16.60 0.56
C ARG A 1038 -42.65 -15.36 0.91
N GLU A 1039 -41.66 -15.01 0.08
CA GLU A 1039 -40.78 -13.87 0.36
C GLU A 1039 -40.37 -13.08 -0.90
N PRO A 1040 -40.95 -11.89 -1.12
CA PRO A 1040 -40.82 -11.15 -2.38
C PRO A 1040 -39.45 -10.50 -2.62
N VAL A 1041 -38.45 -10.74 -1.78
CA VAL A 1041 -37.16 -10.01 -1.79
C VAL A 1041 -35.95 -10.90 -2.14
N ALA A 1042 -36.15 -12.21 -2.34
CA ALA A 1042 -35.10 -13.16 -2.70
C ALA A 1042 -35.26 -13.67 -4.15
N GLU A 1043 -34.14 -13.73 -4.88
CA GLU A 1043 -34.04 -14.30 -6.21
C GLU A 1043 -33.23 -15.61 -6.16
N TYR A 1044 -33.80 -16.69 -6.70
CA TYR A 1044 -33.24 -18.03 -6.62
C TYR A 1044 -32.67 -18.46 -7.98
N PHE A 1045 -31.50 -19.10 -7.98
CA PHE A 1045 -30.85 -19.64 -9.18
C PHE A 1045 -30.16 -20.97 -8.87
N VAL A 1046 -30.00 -21.76 -9.94
CA VAL A 1046 -29.23 -22.99 -9.88
C VAL A 1046 -27.75 -22.66 -10.06
N HIS A 1047 -26.90 -23.18 -9.17
CA HIS A 1047 -25.46 -23.13 -9.37
C HIS A 1047 -24.89 -24.51 -9.78
N PRO A 1048 -23.84 -24.52 -10.63
CA PRO A 1048 -23.09 -25.72 -10.94
C PRO A 1048 -22.05 -26.04 -9.86
N ARG A 1049 -21.52 -27.26 -9.86
CA ARG A 1049 -20.48 -27.70 -8.92
C ARG A 1049 -19.17 -26.92 -9.12
N HIS A 1050 -18.55 -26.45 -8.03
CA HIS A 1050 -17.33 -25.63 -8.05
C HIS A 1050 -16.17 -26.31 -7.30
N PRO A 1051 -15.11 -26.77 -7.99
CA PRO A 1051 -14.02 -27.54 -7.36
C PRO A 1051 -13.30 -26.83 -6.20
N GLY A 1052 -13.08 -25.51 -6.32
CA GLY A 1052 -12.37 -24.74 -5.28
C GLY A 1052 -13.19 -24.45 -4.03
N LEU A 1053 -14.52 -24.47 -4.12
CA LEU A 1053 -15.43 -24.35 -2.97
C LEU A 1053 -15.65 -25.71 -2.30
N ASP A 1054 -15.78 -26.78 -3.09
CA ASP A 1054 -15.86 -28.16 -2.59
C ASP A 1054 -14.62 -28.50 -1.73
N LEU A 1055 -13.42 -28.07 -2.16
CA LEU A 1055 -12.17 -28.31 -1.43
C LEU A 1055 -12.09 -27.61 -0.06
N TRP A 1056 -12.77 -26.47 0.10
CA TRP A 1056 -12.87 -25.77 1.38
C TRP A 1056 -13.81 -26.48 2.34
N VAL A 1057 -14.96 -26.92 1.82
CA VAL A 1057 -15.92 -27.75 2.55
C VAL A 1057 -15.22 -29.00 3.08
N ASP A 1058 -14.45 -29.72 2.25
CA ASP A 1058 -13.66 -30.87 2.69
C ASP A 1058 -12.58 -30.52 3.74
N ARG A 1059 -11.85 -29.40 3.58
CA ARG A 1059 -10.87 -28.93 4.57
C ARG A 1059 -11.50 -28.60 5.93
N SER A 1060 -12.71 -28.04 5.93
CA SER A 1060 -13.47 -27.76 7.15
C SER A 1060 -13.93 -29.04 7.84
N PHE A 1061 -14.37 -30.04 7.08
CA PHE A 1061 -14.75 -31.35 7.60
C PHE A 1061 -13.57 -32.14 8.18
N ALA A 1062 -12.37 -31.97 7.63
CA ALA A 1062 -11.16 -32.65 8.09
C ALA A 1062 -10.52 -32.04 9.35
N GLY A 1063 -10.98 -30.88 9.84
CA GLY A 1063 -10.47 -30.25 11.07
C GLY A 1063 -9.02 -29.73 10.99
N GLU A 1064 -8.44 -29.58 9.79
CA GLU A 1064 -7.03 -29.18 9.60
C GLU A 1064 -6.81 -27.65 9.64
N LEU A 1065 -7.79 -26.87 10.10
CA LEU A 1065 -7.63 -25.42 10.26
C LEU A 1065 -6.77 -25.10 11.50
N PRO A 1066 -5.87 -24.09 11.43
CA PRO A 1066 -4.98 -23.75 12.53
C PRO A 1066 -5.74 -23.34 13.80
N LEU A 1067 -5.19 -23.76 14.96
CA LEU A 1067 -5.75 -23.69 16.32
C LEU A 1067 -6.33 -22.34 16.80
N GLU A 1068 -6.12 -21.24 16.09
CA GLU A 1068 -6.63 -19.91 16.46
C GLU A 1068 -8.09 -19.67 15.99
N ARG A 1069 -8.64 -20.58 15.18
CA ARG A 1069 -10.07 -20.71 14.89
C ARG A 1069 -10.50 -22.15 15.15
N GLU A 1070 -10.63 -22.52 16.41
CA GLU A 1070 -11.51 -23.63 16.78
C GLU A 1070 -12.93 -23.17 16.47
N ILE A 1071 -13.41 -23.49 15.26
CA ILE A 1071 -14.78 -23.22 14.83
C ILE A 1071 -15.66 -24.15 15.65
N LEU A 1072 -16.41 -23.57 16.59
CA LEU A 1072 -17.47 -24.28 17.32
C LEU A 1072 -18.68 -24.44 16.39
N GLY A 1073 -18.61 -25.36 15.42
CA GLY A 1073 -19.74 -25.74 14.54
C GLY A 1073 -19.32 -26.03 13.10
N GLU A 1074 -20.01 -26.97 12.44
CA GLU A 1074 -19.84 -27.21 11.00
C GLU A 1074 -20.40 -26.01 10.19
N PRO A 1075 -19.68 -25.45 9.20
CA PRO A 1075 -20.23 -24.34 8.41
C PRO A 1075 -21.36 -24.84 7.48
N GLU A 1076 -22.60 -24.39 7.69
CA GLU A 1076 -23.77 -24.85 6.91
C GLU A 1076 -23.93 -24.13 5.56
N ASP A 1077 -23.60 -22.82 5.43
CA ASP A 1077 -23.75 -22.01 4.22
C ASP A 1077 -22.65 -20.91 4.09
N LEU A 1078 -22.29 -20.51 2.87
CA LEU A 1078 -21.39 -19.38 2.59
C LEU A 1078 -22.19 -18.14 2.17
N LEU A 1079 -21.89 -16.98 2.75
CA LEU A 1079 -22.53 -15.71 2.39
C LEU A 1079 -21.52 -14.76 1.73
N PHE A 1080 -21.90 -14.23 0.57
CA PHE A 1080 -21.16 -13.23 -0.19
C PHE A 1080 -21.87 -11.88 -0.06
N PHE A 1081 -21.13 -10.83 0.32
CA PHE A 1081 -21.63 -9.46 0.17
C PHE A 1081 -21.10 -8.85 -1.13
N ILE A 1082 -22.00 -8.50 -2.03
CA ILE A 1082 -21.70 -7.89 -3.33
C ILE A 1082 -22.21 -6.46 -3.29
N ASP A 1083 -21.36 -5.47 -3.56
CA ASP A 1083 -21.80 -4.08 -3.56
C ASP A 1083 -22.53 -3.69 -4.86
N ALA A 1084 -23.00 -2.45 -4.93
CA ALA A 1084 -23.74 -1.93 -6.08
C ALA A 1084 -22.91 -1.89 -7.39
N ASP A 1085 -21.58 -1.88 -7.29
CA ASP A 1085 -20.68 -1.93 -8.44
C ASP A 1085 -20.41 -3.38 -8.90
N GLY A 1086 -21.01 -4.36 -8.21
CA GLY A 1086 -20.81 -5.77 -8.44
C GLY A 1086 -19.51 -6.32 -7.89
N VAL A 1087 -18.85 -5.65 -6.94
CA VAL A 1087 -17.63 -6.16 -6.32
C VAL A 1087 -17.97 -6.98 -5.08
N ILE A 1088 -17.42 -8.19 -4.98
CA ILE A 1088 -17.49 -9.04 -3.79
C ILE A 1088 -16.62 -8.39 -2.72
N ARG A 1089 -17.23 -7.85 -1.67
CA ARG A 1089 -16.53 -7.13 -0.59
C ARG A 1089 -16.23 -8.00 0.62
N ALA A 1090 -16.92 -9.13 0.78
CA ALA A 1090 -16.67 -10.09 1.86
C ALA A 1090 -17.22 -11.46 1.50
N VAL A 1091 -16.53 -12.51 1.97
CA VAL A 1091 -16.98 -13.91 1.91
C VAL A 1091 -16.74 -14.54 3.28
N ASP A 1092 -17.80 -14.92 3.98
CA ASP A 1092 -17.69 -15.56 5.30
C ASP A 1092 -18.93 -16.42 5.60
N GLU A 1093 -18.90 -17.11 6.74
CA GLU A 1093 -20.08 -17.72 7.34
C GLU A 1093 -21.12 -16.65 7.68
N LEU A 1094 -22.40 -17.02 7.62
CA LEU A 1094 -23.54 -16.11 7.81
C LEU A 1094 -23.43 -15.27 9.09
N ASP A 1095 -23.18 -15.89 10.25
CA ASP A 1095 -23.10 -15.18 11.53
C ASP A 1095 -21.88 -14.25 11.59
N ALA A 1096 -20.75 -14.68 11.04
CA ALA A 1096 -19.53 -13.87 10.96
C ALA A 1096 -19.73 -12.67 10.03
N LEU A 1097 -20.39 -12.87 8.88
CA LEU A 1097 -20.68 -11.82 7.93
C LEU A 1097 -21.77 -10.86 8.43
N VAL A 1098 -22.84 -11.35 9.06
CA VAL A 1098 -23.87 -10.52 9.70
C VAL A 1098 -23.24 -9.66 10.78
N ASN A 1099 -22.37 -10.23 11.62
CA ASN A 1099 -21.58 -9.45 12.57
C ASN A 1099 -20.69 -8.44 11.83
N TRP A 1100 -20.01 -8.81 10.75
CA TRP A 1100 -19.21 -7.88 9.94
C TRP A 1100 -20.03 -6.77 9.25
N LEU A 1101 -21.26 -7.03 8.83
CA LEU A 1101 -22.16 -6.09 8.17
C LEU A 1101 -22.82 -5.13 9.15
N ARG A 1102 -23.23 -5.68 10.31
CA ARG A 1102 -23.58 -4.91 11.50
C ARG A 1102 -22.44 -3.93 11.75
N VAL A 1103 -21.23 -4.44 11.89
CA VAL A 1103 -20.01 -3.64 12.01
C VAL A 1103 -19.77 -2.63 10.88
N ARG A 1104 -20.05 -2.97 9.62
CA ARG A 1104 -19.86 -2.10 8.45
C ARG A 1104 -20.75 -0.87 8.47
N GLN A 1105 -21.99 -1.05 8.89
CA GLN A 1105 -22.94 0.04 9.01
C GLN A 1105 -22.85 0.72 10.37
N GLY A 1106 -21.94 0.32 11.27
CA GLY A 1106 -21.78 0.95 12.58
C GLY A 1106 -22.67 0.36 13.69
N TYR A 1107 -23.07 -0.91 13.54
CA TYR A 1107 -23.85 -1.66 14.51
C TYR A 1107 -23.04 -2.42 15.56
#